data_AF-A0A9W7Z9K9-F1
#
_entry.id   AF-A0A9W7Z9K9-F1
#
_cell.length_a   1.000
_cell.length_b   1.000
_cell.length_c   1.000
_cell.angle_alpha   90.00
_cell.angle_beta   90.00
_cell.angle_gamma   90.00
#
_symmetry.space_group_name_H-M   'P 1'
#
loop_
_entity.id
_entity.type
_entity.pdbx_description
1 polymer ?
#
loop_
_entity_poly.entity_id
_entity_poly.type
_entity_poly.pdbx_seq_one_letter_code
_entity_poly.pdbx_strand_id
1 'polypeptide(L)'
;MLAGQAEVVSASENGDVKYWDLRHAESAFTLSDTHPDQQLEYMVAHERAPIILTASSAAVKIWNRRGTNIGAVSANRNGTLNTTSYMKTLAGYGTARLQQPVRVAAAALHGYLPIALMVSDDGQISYIQPTKSGARPSNMTISSRKLRFDNRVVIVSGAGGGLGKAYSLFFASRGAQVVVNDLGAGLKGEGSSAAAADLVVDEIKKAGGQAIADYHNVLEGEKIVETAMKAFGRVDIIINNAGILRDKSFKSMTDKDWDDVLNVHLHGAYKITKAAWPIMRKQKFGRIIMTSSAAGIYGNFGQANYAAAKQALIGFSNSLAYEGYKYNILSNAIAPLAASRMTATVMPQEILDALKPEFITPLVAFLTHETTKQTGGLFEIGAGTITAHRWEGTQGAVFKPDSSFTPAAVQARFDEIDNFDGPVTYPASLKDNDWVGKLEEAKAIATNKKGEELRFDGKVVVVSGAGNGLGRAYAHMFARFGAKVVVNDLGFVERNGQKVRAADAVVEEIKQAGGAAVANYDSVEDGEKLVDTAIKSFGRIDVVVNNAGILRDKAFVNATPQDWDLVYRVHLRGTYKVSKAAWPHFVKQKSGVIINTNSAVGLFGNFGQTNYSAAKAGIQGLTNTLAIEGAKYGIRANVIAPNAGTAMTATIMPAEIVEILKPEYVAPLVGYLAHDSTPHTGKTFQVGSCWISEIRRQRTGGVAFPLNKPIKPEDVAKRWKDIVNFNDGRAHHVANTRQSSAELLENASSGASNDEDEETVDVARAYAAKSEPQAFDYTKRDVMLYALGIGASRKDLPLVYENSDAFQTFPTFAVIPAFHTRMDLTDFLPSFNPMMLLHGEQFVEILRPIPTEGRLQCTTQVVDIQDKGKGLTAAGRLTLADSEGNVLAVSEATSFIRGLGGFSKKPGFKPVEGPARSAAATAANVIPKRAPDAVCSQKTTEEQAAVYRLSGDYNPLHIDPEMSKMGGFKTPILHGLCTFGYAARHVVKLAAGGDASKLKNIKARFSSTVLPGETLETSVWADKSSTNKVLFQVRVVERDVIAISNAAVEFSSPVTITSNPKL
;
A
#
# COMPACT_ATOMS: atom_id res chain seq x y z
N MET A 1 20.24 -37.53 31.29
CA MET A 1 21.27 -36.49 31.51
C MET A 1 20.80 -35.23 30.81
N LEU A 2 20.37 -34.25 31.61
CA LEU A 2 19.43 -33.17 31.26
C LEU A 2 20.12 -31.83 30.98
N ALA A 3 19.36 -30.99 30.27
CA ALA A 3 19.63 -29.67 29.73
C ALA A 3 20.07 -28.61 30.76
N GLY A 4 20.93 -27.68 30.32
CA GLY A 4 21.23 -26.43 31.03
C GLY A 4 20.17 -25.37 30.73
N GLN A 5 19.22 -25.21 31.65
CA GLN A 5 18.34 -24.06 31.80
C GLN A 5 18.99 -23.06 32.76
N ALA A 6 18.85 -21.76 32.51
CA ALA A 6 19.00 -20.76 33.57
C ALA A 6 17.61 -20.51 34.15
N GLU A 7 17.32 -21.11 35.30
CA GLU A 7 16.14 -20.86 36.14
C GLU A 7 16.60 -20.14 37.42
N VAL A 8 15.91 -19.08 37.82
CA VAL A 8 16.05 -18.50 39.16
C VAL A 8 14.94 -19.10 40.01
N VAL A 9 15.31 -19.86 41.02
CA VAL A 9 14.40 -20.46 42.02
C VAL A 9 14.45 -19.59 43.27
N SER A 10 13.30 -19.14 43.76
CA SER A 10 13.16 -18.69 45.16
C SER A 10 12.06 -19.49 45.84
N ALA A 11 12.41 -20.22 46.89
CA ALA A 11 11.45 -20.92 47.75
C ALA A 11 10.79 -19.92 48.71
N SER A 12 9.49 -20.10 48.97
CA SER A 12 8.82 -19.50 50.13
C SER A 12 8.40 -20.62 51.10
N GLU A 13 8.34 -20.31 52.40
CA GLU A 13 8.16 -21.28 53.50
C GLU A 13 6.86 -22.11 53.46
N ASN A 14 5.96 -21.88 52.49
CA ASN A 14 4.67 -22.58 52.39
C ASN A 14 4.50 -23.45 51.12
N GLY A 15 5.58 -23.89 50.47
CA GLY A 15 5.52 -25.05 49.56
C GLY A 15 4.88 -24.87 48.18
N ASP A 16 4.39 -23.69 47.79
CA ASP A 16 3.87 -23.44 46.44
C ASP A 16 4.94 -22.85 45.51
N VAL A 17 5.23 -23.56 44.40
CA VAL A 17 6.14 -23.13 43.33
C VAL A 17 5.34 -22.42 42.22
N LYS A 18 5.75 -21.21 41.82
CA LYS A 18 5.19 -20.50 40.64
C LYS A 18 6.28 -20.10 39.65
N TYR A 19 6.02 -20.36 38.36
CA TYR A 19 6.89 -20.05 37.22
C TYR A 19 6.52 -18.70 36.57
N TRP A 20 7.51 -17.92 36.11
CA TRP A 20 7.30 -16.65 35.39
C TRP A 20 8.19 -16.58 34.12
N ASP A 21 7.62 -16.17 32.98
CA ASP A 21 8.31 -15.93 31.69
C ASP A 21 8.31 -14.41 31.37
N LEU A 22 9.48 -13.78 31.35
CA LEU A 22 9.65 -12.33 31.14
C LEU A 22 10.03 -11.99 29.68
N ARG A 23 9.11 -12.20 28.73
CA ARG A 23 9.35 -11.91 27.30
C ARG A 23 8.39 -10.93 26.62
N HIS A 24 7.51 -10.24 27.34
CA HIS A 24 6.49 -9.40 26.71
C HIS A 24 6.32 -8.05 27.41
N ALA A 25 6.76 -6.98 26.76
CA ALA A 25 6.20 -5.65 26.97
C ALA A 25 6.39 -4.84 25.68
N GLU A 26 5.35 -4.81 24.84
CA GLU A 26 4.91 -3.64 24.07
C GLU A 26 3.67 -4.02 23.25
N SER A 27 2.55 -3.32 23.50
CA SER A 27 1.35 -3.37 22.67
C SER A 27 0.77 -1.97 22.46
N ALA A 28 0.44 -1.72 21.18
CA ALA A 28 -0.27 -0.66 20.46
C ALA A 28 -1.14 0.38 21.20
N PHE A 29 -1.19 1.60 20.65
CA PHE A 29 -2.36 2.49 20.70
C PHE A 29 -2.55 3.35 19.44
N THR A 30 -3.82 3.51 19.04
CA THR A 30 -4.39 4.45 18.06
C THR A 30 -4.86 5.73 18.77
N LEU A 31 -4.68 6.89 18.15
CA LEU A 31 -5.19 8.19 18.63
C LEU A 31 -6.49 8.55 17.88
N SER A 32 -7.54 8.91 18.62
CA SER A 32 -8.71 9.63 18.09
C SER A 32 -8.78 11.01 18.74
N ASP A 33 -8.80 12.07 17.93
CA ASP A 33 -8.88 13.45 18.37
C ASP A 33 -10.31 13.83 18.79
N THR A 34 -10.55 14.08 20.09
CA THR A 34 -11.56 15.04 20.56
C THR A 34 -11.20 15.61 21.95
N HIS A 35 -11.21 16.95 22.05
CA HIS A 35 -11.09 17.86 23.21
C HIS A 35 -9.72 18.48 23.61
N PRO A 36 -9.66 19.81 23.82
CA PRO A 36 -8.45 20.55 24.19
C PRO A 36 -8.34 20.67 25.72
N ASP A 37 -7.88 19.60 26.37
CA ASP A 37 -7.24 19.64 27.69
C ASP A 37 -6.44 18.34 27.81
N GLN A 38 -5.11 18.43 27.76
CA GLN A 38 -4.22 17.28 27.64
C GLN A 38 -4.28 16.37 28.90
N GLN A 39 -5.05 15.29 28.83
CA GLN A 39 -5.00 14.16 29.75
C GLN A 39 -4.17 13.04 29.12
N LEU A 40 -3.05 12.68 29.75
CA LEU A 40 -2.28 11.48 29.42
C LEU A 40 -2.81 10.32 30.27
N GLU A 41 -3.70 9.50 29.69
CA GLU A 41 -4.14 8.25 30.31
C GLU A 41 -3.13 7.12 29.99
N TYR A 42 -2.58 6.51 31.03
CA TYR A 42 -1.75 5.31 30.92
C TYR A 42 -2.46 4.14 31.61
N MET A 43 -2.88 3.14 30.84
CA MET A 43 -3.27 1.83 31.36
C MET A 43 -2.17 0.81 31.11
N VAL A 44 -1.48 0.39 32.17
CA VAL A 44 -0.59 -0.77 32.13
C VAL A 44 -1.41 -2.00 32.51
N ALA A 45 -1.60 -2.92 31.57
CA ALA A 45 -2.27 -4.19 31.83
C ALA A 45 -1.30 -5.15 32.51
N HIS A 46 -1.49 -5.42 33.81
CA HIS A 46 -1.22 -6.71 34.47
C HIS A 46 -2.11 -6.82 35.73
N GLU A 47 -2.59 -8.03 36.02
CA GLU A 47 -3.56 -8.31 37.08
C GLU A 47 -3.01 -8.00 38.49
N ARG A 48 -3.47 -6.90 39.08
CA ARG A 48 -3.88 -6.66 40.49
C ARG A 48 -3.60 -5.18 40.86
N ALA A 49 -4.70 -4.43 40.97
CA ALA A 49 -4.86 -3.02 41.40
C ALA A 49 -4.26 -1.92 40.48
N PRO A 50 -5.06 -1.29 39.59
CA PRO A 50 -4.64 -0.08 38.88
C PRO A 50 -4.87 1.16 39.74
N ILE A 51 -3.82 1.99 39.88
CA ILE A 51 -3.85 3.31 40.50
C ILE A 51 -3.53 4.33 39.41
N ILE A 52 -4.39 5.34 39.23
CA ILE A 52 -4.22 6.39 38.22
C ILE A 52 -3.54 7.59 38.89
N LEU A 53 -2.43 8.07 38.32
CA LEU A 53 -1.70 9.26 38.78
C LEU A 53 -1.83 10.38 37.75
N THR A 54 -2.45 11.50 38.16
CA THR A 54 -2.52 12.72 37.35
C THR A 54 -1.63 13.79 37.98
N ALA A 55 -0.70 14.35 37.22
CA ALA A 55 0.20 15.41 37.68
C ALA A 55 -0.25 16.79 37.19
N SER A 56 -0.36 17.75 38.12
CA SER A 56 -0.31 19.19 37.82
C SER A 56 0.87 19.78 38.60
N SER A 57 1.30 21.01 38.26
CA SER A 57 2.56 21.64 38.69
C SER A 57 2.81 21.76 40.21
N ALA A 58 1.90 21.34 41.09
CA ALA A 58 2.10 21.39 42.54
C ALA A 58 1.61 20.16 43.35
N ALA A 59 0.86 19.20 42.78
CA ALA A 59 0.39 18.02 43.52
C ALA A 59 0.01 16.84 42.60
N VAL A 60 0.22 15.60 43.07
CA VAL A 60 -0.22 14.37 42.41
C VAL A 60 -1.44 13.82 43.15
N LYS A 61 -2.58 13.72 42.45
CA LYS A 61 -3.82 13.12 42.97
C LYS A 61 -3.89 11.65 42.62
N ILE A 62 -4.43 10.84 43.54
CA ILE A 62 -4.55 9.39 43.44
C ILE A 62 -6.02 9.03 43.29
N TRP A 63 -6.37 8.28 42.25
CA TRP A 63 -7.76 7.90 41.96
C TRP A 63 -7.93 6.38 42.00
N ASN A 64 -9.09 5.92 42.47
CA ASN A 64 -9.47 4.50 42.45
C ASN A 64 -10.17 4.11 41.13
N ARG A 65 -10.44 2.81 40.95
CA ARG A 65 -11.12 2.22 39.77
C ARG A 65 -12.52 2.79 39.47
N ARG A 66 -13.14 3.53 40.37
CA ARG A 66 -14.47 4.15 40.18
C ARG A 66 -14.39 5.66 39.90
N GLY A 67 -13.18 6.19 39.67
CA GLY A 67 -12.99 7.62 39.42
C GLY A 67 -13.15 8.48 40.68
N THR A 68 -13.02 7.91 41.88
CA THR A 68 -13.04 8.69 43.13
C THR A 68 -11.61 9.04 43.54
N ASN A 69 -11.35 10.31 43.87
CA ASN A 69 -10.08 10.76 44.42
C ASN A 69 -9.91 10.21 45.84
N ILE A 70 -8.87 9.41 46.06
CA ILE A 70 -8.58 8.72 47.32
C ILE A 70 -7.37 9.30 48.07
N GLY A 71 -6.71 10.33 47.53
CA GLY A 71 -5.63 11.03 48.21
C GLY A 71 -4.82 11.97 47.31
N ALA A 72 -3.96 12.79 47.92
CA ALA A 72 -3.02 13.64 47.22
C ALA A 72 -1.64 13.58 47.89
N VAL A 73 -0.58 13.60 47.09
CA VAL A 73 0.82 13.68 47.56
C VAL A 73 1.46 14.94 46.99
N SER A 74 2.03 15.76 47.87
CA SER A 74 2.75 16.97 47.48
C SER A 74 4.10 16.59 46.85
N ALA A 75 4.38 17.11 45.66
CA ALA A 75 5.72 17.09 45.08
C ALA A 75 6.53 18.24 45.67
N ASN A 76 7.82 18.04 45.91
CA ASN A 76 8.71 19.15 46.27
C ASN A 76 8.96 20.07 45.04
N ARG A 77 9.55 21.25 45.26
CA ARG A 77 9.77 22.27 44.19
C ARG A 77 10.55 21.79 42.96
N ASN A 78 11.16 20.60 43.03
CA ASN A 78 11.94 19.99 41.94
C ASN A 78 11.20 18.83 41.26
N GLY A 79 9.90 18.65 41.51
CA GLY A 79 9.08 17.60 40.89
C GLY A 79 9.33 16.19 41.42
N THR A 80 10.04 16.04 42.54
CA THR A 80 10.32 14.73 43.15
C THR A 80 9.20 14.36 44.14
N LEU A 81 8.63 13.17 43.98
CA LEU A 81 7.66 12.62 44.93
C LEU A 81 8.37 12.11 46.18
N ASN A 82 7.90 12.51 47.36
CA ASN A 82 8.38 11.94 48.62
C ASN A 82 7.83 10.51 48.76
N THR A 83 8.70 9.52 48.52
CA THR A 83 8.40 8.08 48.54
C THR A 83 7.85 7.60 49.88
N THR A 84 8.28 8.19 51.00
CA THR A 84 7.76 7.87 52.34
C THR A 84 6.31 8.32 52.52
N SER A 85 5.93 9.47 51.98
CA SER A 85 4.55 9.97 52.02
C SER A 85 3.62 9.16 51.09
N TYR A 86 4.11 8.82 49.90
CA TYR A 86 3.38 7.97 48.94
C TYR A 86 3.06 6.58 49.50
N MET A 87 4.05 5.92 50.12
CA MET A 87 3.88 4.59 50.71
C MET A 87 2.96 4.62 51.96
N LYS A 88 2.95 5.72 52.74
CA LYS A 88 2.05 5.88 53.89
C LYS A 88 0.59 6.00 53.47
N THR A 89 0.31 6.72 52.38
CA THR A 89 -1.05 6.88 51.83
C THR A 89 -1.58 5.55 51.29
N LEU A 90 -0.73 4.69 50.71
CA LEU A 90 -1.11 3.36 50.25
C LEU A 90 -1.28 2.34 51.41
N ALA A 91 -0.47 2.46 52.46
CA ALA A 91 -0.56 1.57 53.63
C ALA A 91 -1.90 1.72 54.40
N GLY A 92 -2.54 2.89 54.36
CA GLY A 92 -3.86 3.13 54.95
C GLY A 92 -5.03 2.40 54.26
N TYR A 93 -4.83 1.86 53.05
CA TYR A 93 -5.87 1.21 52.24
C TYR A 93 -5.72 -0.33 52.15
N GLY A 94 -4.94 -0.94 53.05
CA GLY A 94 -5.02 -2.39 53.31
C GLY A 94 -4.26 -3.30 52.34
N THR A 95 -3.21 -2.82 51.68
CA THR A 95 -2.31 -3.69 50.89
C THR A 95 -0.98 -3.90 51.62
N ALA A 96 -1.02 -4.65 52.72
CA ALA A 96 0.18 -5.15 53.40
C ALA A 96 0.79 -6.32 52.59
N ARG A 97 1.67 -6.01 51.63
CA ARG A 97 2.76 -6.87 51.08
C ARG A 97 3.21 -6.30 49.72
N LEU A 98 4.13 -5.34 49.76
CA LEU A 98 4.97 -5.00 48.62
C LEU A 98 6.42 -5.22 49.07
N GLN A 99 6.99 -6.39 48.74
CA GLN A 99 8.37 -6.77 49.08
C GLN A 99 9.29 -6.83 47.85
N GLN A 100 8.97 -6.14 46.75
CA GLN A 100 9.88 -6.04 45.59
C GLN A 100 9.91 -4.64 44.96
N PRO A 101 11.05 -4.21 44.38
CA PRO A 101 11.21 -2.87 43.82
C PRO A 101 10.41 -2.71 42.52
N VAL A 102 9.59 -1.66 42.47
CA VAL A 102 8.82 -1.26 41.28
C VAL A 102 9.77 -0.56 40.30
N ARG A 103 9.86 -1.05 39.05
CA ARG A 103 10.55 -0.34 37.96
C ARG A 103 9.68 0.82 37.46
N VAL A 104 10.18 2.04 37.59
CA VAL A 104 9.53 3.25 37.05
C VAL A 104 10.06 3.49 35.65
N ALA A 105 9.18 3.55 34.65
CA ALA A 105 9.54 3.97 33.29
C ALA A 105 9.72 5.49 33.26
N ALA A 106 10.86 5.95 32.74
CA ALA A 106 11.15 7.38 32.60
C ALA A 106 10.40 7.96 31.39
N ALA A 107 9.61 9.00 31.61
CA ALA A 107 9.00 9.80 30.55
C ALA A 107 9.96 10.90 30.09
N ALA A 108 10.11 11.08 28.78
CA ALA A 108 10.83 12.21 28.20
C ALA A 108 9.97 13.48 28.33
N LEU A 109 10.46 14.48 29.07
CA LEU A 109 9.97 15.85 28.97
C LEU A 109 10.81 16.58 27.92
N HIS A 110 10.13 17.31 27.03
CA HIS A 110 10.75 18.13 25.99
C HIS A 110 11.93 18.97 26.54
N GLY A 111 13.15 18.71 26.02
CA GLY A 111 14.24 19.68 26.03
C GLY A 111 15.54 19.35 26.78
N TYR A 112 15.68 18.23 27.51
CA TYR A 112 16.96 17.87 28.17
C TYR A 112 17.31 16.38 27.97
N LEU A 113 18.61 16.08 27.78
CA LEU A 113 19.15 14.74 27.49
C LEU A 113 18.77 13.70 28.58
N PRO A 114 18.57 12.42 28.21
CA PRO A 114 18.18 11.38 29.16
C PRO A 114 19.32 11.02 30.12
N ILE A 115 19.02 11.00 31.41
CA ILE A 115 19.87 10.39 32.46
C ILE A 115 19.42 8.94 32.60
N ALA A 116 20.30 7.99 32.27
CA ALA A 116 20.05 6.58 32.55
C ALA A 116 20.35 6.29 34.03
N LEU A 117 19.38 5.74 34.75
CA LEU A 117 19.55 5.21 36.10
C LEU A 117 19.68 3.70 36.01
N MET A 118 20.78 3.17 36.54
CA MET A 118 20.92 1.73 36.78
C MET A 118 20.71 1.47 38.26
N VAL A 119 19.85 0.51 38.56
CA VAL A 119 19.64 -0.03 39.91
C VAL A 119 20.29 -1.40 39.94
N SER A 120 21.28 -1.59 40.81
CA SER A 120 21.89 -2.91 41.03
C SER A 120 20.99 -3.77 41.93
N ASP A 121 21.23 -5.09 41.91
CA ASP A 121 20.42 -6.10 42.61
C ASP A 121 20.44 -5.95 44.15
N ASP A 122 21.29 -5.08 44.70
CA ASP A 122 21.37 -4.70 46.11
C ASP A 122 20.60 -3.40 46.46
N GLY A 123 19.90 -2.81 45.50
CA GLY A 123 19.03 -1.65 45.71
C GLY A 123 19.75 -0.30 45.74
N GLN A 124 21.04 -0.22 45.41
CA GLN A 124 21.71 1.07 45.22
C GLN A 124 21.42 1.67 43.83
N ILE A 125 21.15 2.97 43.82
CA ILE A 125 20.97 3.77 42.61
C ILE A 125 22.26 4.55 42.37
N SER A 126 22.97 4.24 41.28
CA SER A 126 24.20 4.94 40.89
C SER A 126 23.96 5.86 39.69
N TYR A 127 24.43 7.10 39.79
CA TYR A 127 24.38 8.08 38.69
C TYR A 127 25.61 7.95 37.80
N ILE A 128 25.42 7.72 36.49
CA ILE A 128 26.49 7.87 35.51
C ILE A 128 26.47 9.31 35.01
N GLN A 129 27.32 10.18 35.57
CA GLN A 129 27.64 11.46 34.93
C GLN A 129 28.67 11.22 33.83
N PRO A 130 28.49 11.76 32.60
CA PRO A 130 29.55 11.76 31.60
C PRO A 130 30.72 12.60 32.13
N THR A 131 31.88 11.98 32.32
CA THR A 131 33.09 12.68 32.73
C THR A 131 33.51 13.68 31.65
N LYS A 132 33.91 14.87 32.08
CA LYS A 132 34.57 15.89 31.26
C LYS A 132 35.92 15.35 30.79
N SER A 133 35.99 14.79 29.59
CA SER A 133 37.22 14.80 28.79
C SER A 133 36.91 15.43 27.44
N GLY A 134 37.72 16.42 27.07
CA GLY A 134 37.48 17.31 25.95
C GLY A 134 37.57 16.60 24.60
N ALA A 135 36.42 16.23 24.07
CA ALA A 135 36.12 16.22 22.64
C ALA A 135 34.60 16.32 22.51
N ARG A 136 34.07 17.48 22.11
CA ARG A 136 32.64 17.63 21.83
C ARG A 136 32.27 16.66 20.69
N PRO A 137 31.34 15.71 20.86
CA PRO A 137 30.68 15.14 19.71
C PRO A 137 29.82 16.26 19.13
N SER A 138 30.11 16.66 17.90
CA SER A 138 29.28 17.62 17.19
C SER A 138 27.83 17.12 17.16
N ASN A 139 26.90 18.03 17.49
CA ASN A 139 25.48 17.85 17.25
C ASN A 139 25.28 17.40 15.80
N MET A 140 24.96 16.12 15.61
CA MET A 140 24.72 15.55 14.29
C MET A 140 23.27 15.81 13.91
N THR A 141 23.00 17.05 13.52
CA THR A 141 21.89 17.40 12.65
C THR A 141 21.91 16.42 11.47
N ILE A 142 20.79 15.78 11.14
CA ILE A 142 20.65 14.98 9.92
C ILE A 142 20.63 15.94 8.73
N SER A 143 21.81 16.44 8.38
CA SER A 143 22.12 17.13 7.16
C SER A 143 23.43 16.53 6.62
N SER A 144 23.37 16.01 5.39
CA SER A 144 24.49 15.73 4.49
C SER A 144 25.57 14.70 4.88
N ARG A 145 25.24 13.47 5.29
CA ARG A 145 26.20 12.33 5.15
C ARG A 145 25.66 11.23 4.24
N LYS A 146 26.45 10.92 3.22
CA LYS A 146 26.28 9.84 2.25
C LYS A 146 26.26 8.48 3.00
N LEU A 147 25.27 7.62 2.77
CA LEU A 147 25.23 6.23 3.21
C LEU A 147 26.38 5.47 2.55
N ARG A 148 27.24 4.87 3.38
CA ARG A 148 28.45 4.17 2.97
C ARG A 148 28.45 2.74 3.51
N PHE A 149 29.21 1.88 2.86
CA PHE A 149 29.35 0.46 3.17
C PHE A 149 30.82 0.10 3.41
N ASP A 150 31.59 1.05 3.92
CA ASP A 150 33.01 0.85 4.21
C ASP A 150 33.18 -0.37 5.15
N ASN A 151 34.14 -1.23 4.83
CA ASN A 151 34.43 -2.47 5.56
C ASN A 151 33.29 -3.51 5.59
N ARG A 152 32.29 -3.37 4.71
CA ARG A 152 31.25 -4.39 4.51
C ARG A 152 31.59 -5.29 3.34
N VAL A 153 31.38 -6.59 3.51
CA VAL A 153 31.51 -7.57 2.43
C VAL A 153 30.14 -7.95 1.89
N VAL A 154 29.98 -7.83 0.58
CA VAL A 154 28.72 -8.07 -0.15
C VAL A 154 28.90 -9.24 -1.11
N ILE A 155 28.10 -10.27 -0.96
CA ILE A 155 27.97 -11.34 -1.96
C ILE A 155 26.77 -11.01 -2.84
N VAL A 156 26.98 -10.91 -4.15
CA VAL A 156 25.91 -10.73 -5.15
C VAL A 156 25.92 -11.93 -6.09
N SER A 157 24.85 -12.72 -6.09
CA SER A 157 24.72 -13.86 -7.00
C SER A 157 24.10 -13.45 -8.34
N GLY A 158 24.56 -14.05 -9.44
CA GLY A 158 24.17 -13.67 -10.81
C GLY A 158 24.57 -12.23 -11.14
N ALA A 159 25.83 -11.88 -10.84
CA ALA A 159 26.35 -10.53 -10.85
C ALA A 159 27.08 -10.12 -12.14
N GLY A 160 27.18 -11.00 -13.13
CA GLY A 160 27.86 -10.74 -14.40
C GLY A 160 27.10 -9.79 -15.34
N GLY A 161 25.85 -9.43 -15.01
CA GLY A 161 25.04 -8.49 -15.81
C GLY A 161 23.77 -8.02 -15.09
N GLY A 162 23.00 -7.16 -15.76
CA GLY A 162 21.69 -6.69 -15.28
C GLY A 162 21.72 -6.11 -13.86
N LEU A 163 20.74 -6.50 -13.05
CA LEU A 163 20.59 -6.06 -11.65
C LEU A 163 21.82 -6.40 -10.79
N GLY A 164 22.34 -7.62 -10.89
CA GLY A 164 23.48 -8.05 -10.10
C GLY A 164 24.75 -7.25 -10.37
N LYS A 165 25.00 -6.91 -11.63
CA LYS A 165 26.08 -5.98 -12.01
C LYS A 165 25.87 -4.59 -11.40
N ALA A 166 24.67 -4.03 -11.54
CA ALA A 166 24.34 -2.70 -11.01
C ALA A 166 24.51 -2.62 -9.48
N TYR A 167 24.08 -3.64 -8.75
CA TYR A 167 24.33 -3.74 -7.31
C TYR A 167 25.83 -3.77 -7.01
N SER A 168 26.58 -4.62 -7.71
CA SER A 168 28.01 -4.81 -7.47
C SER A 168 28.81 -3.51 -7.65
N LEU A 169 28.56 -2.80 -8.76
CA LEU A 169 29.17 -1.50 -9.03
C LEU A 169 28.79 -0.47 -7.97
N PHE A 170 27.51 -0.41 -7.58
CA PHE A 170 27.04 0.53 -6.58
C PHE A 170 27.69 0.29 -5.21
N PHE A 171 27.65 -0.94 -4.68
CA PHE A 171 28.21 -1.25 -3.37
C PHE A 171 29.72 -0.97 -3.34
N ALA A 172 30.45 -1.34 -4.39
CA ALA A 172 31.86 -1.01 -4.51
C ALA A 172 32.10 0.52 -4.53
N SER A 173 31.30 1.28 -5.28
CA SER A 173 31.37 2.76 -5.32
C SER A 173 31.09 3.42 -3.96
N ARG A 174 30.41 2.71 -3.05
CA ARG A 174 30.10 3.13 -1.68
C ARG A 174 31.02 2.51 -0.63
N GLY A 175 32.14 1.91 -1.05
CA GLY A 175 33.22 1.45 -0.18
C GLY A 175 33.14 -0.02 0.27
N ALA A 176 32.17 -0.78 -0.25
CA ALA A 176 32.06 -2.20 0.07
C ALA A 176 33.10 -3.04 -0.70
N GLN A 177 33.44 -4.19 -0.12
CA GLN A 177 34.19 -5.25 -0.78
C GLN A 177 33.20 -6.24 -1.38
N VAL A 178 33.26 -6.46 -2.70
CA VAL A 178 32.21 -7.19 -3.42
C VAL A 178 32.71 -8.54 -3.94
N VAL A 179 31.98 -9.61 -3.64
CA VAL A 179 32.11 -10.90 -4.31
C VAL A 179 31.08 -10.95 -5.45
N VAL A 180 31.59 -10.91 -6.68
CA VAL A 180 30.81 -10.94 -7.90
C VAL A 180 30.67 -12.41 -8.31
N ASN A 181 29.59 -13.07 -7.88
CA ASN A 181 29.32 -14.46 -8.25
C ASN A 181 28.55 -14.52 -9.58
N ASP A 182 29.10 -15.19 -10.58
CA ASP A 182 28.40 -15.52 -11.82
C ASP A 182 28.99 -16.77 -12.48
N LEU A 183 28.12 -17.72 -12.86
CA LEU A 183 28.52 -18.96 -13.55
C LEU A 183 28.90 -18.69 -15.03
N GLY A 184 28.54 -17.51 -15.56
CA GLY A 184 28.75 -17.17 -16.96
C GLY A 184 27.65 -17.68 -17.90
N ALA A 185 26.49 -18.05 -17.35
CA ALA A 185 25.35 -18.58 -18.10
C ALA A 185 24.32 -17.49 -18.43
N GLY A 186 23.71 -17.54 -19.62
CA GLY A 186 22.66 -16.61 -20.03
C GLY A 186 21.35 -16.77 -19.24
N LEU A 187 20.33 -15.94 -19.53
CA LEU A 187 18.99 -16.01 -18.89
C LEU A 187 18.28 -17.37 -19.07
N LYS A 188 18.61 -18.09 -20.15
CA LYS A 188 18.19 -19.47 -20.41
C LYS A 188 19.13 -20.52 -19.80
N GLY A 189 20.11 -20.14 -18.99
CA GLY A 189 21.07 -21.04 -18.38
C GLY A 189 22.00 -21.74 -19.38
N GLU A 190 22.22 -21.13 -20.55
CA GLU A 190 23.10 -21.65 -21.62
C GLU A 190 24.44 -20.88 -21.65
N GLY A 191 25.53 -21.58 -21.97
CA GLY A 191 26.90 -21.04 -21.98
C GLY A 191 27.58 -21.00 -20.60
N SER A 192 28.91 -20.93 -20.60
CA SER A 192 29.73 -20.71 -19.40
C SER A 192 30.93 -19.83 -19.78
N SER A 193 30.76 -18.52 -19.73
CA SER A 193 31.88 -17.59 -19.91
C SER A 193 32.27 -17.00 -18.55
N ALA A 194 33.36 -17.51 -17.97
CA ALA A 194 33.95 -16.95 -16.74
C ALA A 194 34.22 -15.43 -16.84
N ALA A 195 34.38 -14.93 -18.07
CA ALA A 195 34.62 -13.52 -18.36
C ALA A 195 33.52 -12.57 -17.84
N ALA A 196 32.27 -13.02 -17.62
CA ALA A 196 31.20 -12.12 -17.19
C ALA A 196 31.44 -11.54 -15.78
N ALA A 197 31.84 -12.37 -14.81
CA ALA A 197 32.19 -11.92 -13.47
C ALA A 197 33.48 -11.09 -13.47
N ASP A 198 34.47 -11.52 -14.25
CA ASP A 198 35.76 -10.84 -14.38
C ASP A 198 35.60 -9.41 -14.92
N LEU A 199 34.79 -9.22 -15.96
CA LEU A 199 34.53 -7.89 -16.53
C LEU A 199 33.96 -6.90 -15.50
N VAL A 200 33.05 -7.37 -14.63
CA VAL A 200 32.47 -6.52 -13.58
C VAL A 200 33.51 -6.22 -12.49
N VAL A 201 34.33 -7.22 -12.11
CA VAL A 201 35.42 -7.04 -11.15
C VAL A 201 36.48 -6.06 -11.66
N ASP A 202 36.85 -6.16 -12.93
CA ASP A 202 37.80 -5.26 -13.57
C ASP A 202 37.26 -3.83 -13.64
N GLU A 203 35.97 -3.66 -13.95
CA GLU A 203 35.29 -2.36 -13.91
C GLU A 203 35.33 -1.75 -12.50
N ILE A 204 35.06 -2.56 -11.47
CA ILE A 204 35.14 -2.13 -10.05
C ILE A 204 36.57 -1.72 -9.69
N LYS A 205 37.58 -2.56 -10.02
CA LYS A 205 38.99 -2.27 -9.70
C LYS A 205 39.50 -1.04 -10.43
N LYS A 206 39.13 -0.85 -11.70
CA LYS A 206 39.47 0.34 -12.49
C LYS A 206 38.86 1.61 -11.90
N ALA A 207 37.69 1.52 -11.29
CA ALA A 207 37.06 2.62 -10.54
C ALA A 207 37.61 2.81 -9.12
N GLY A 208 38.64 2.05 -8.71
CA GLY A 208 39.27 2.13 -7.39
C GLY A 208 38.54 1.36 -6.28
N GLY A 209 37.54 0.55 -6.60
CA GLY A 209 36.83 -0.31 -5.65
C GLY A 209 37.52 -1.66 -5.45
N GLN A 210 37.01 -2.45 -4.49
CA GLN A 210 37.51 -3.78 -4.18
C GLN A 210 36.48 -4.84 -4.56
N ALA A 211 36.87 -5.77 -5.43
CA ALA A 211 36.04 -6.91 -5.78
C ALA A 211 36.87 -8.15 -6.16
N ILE A 212 36.23 -9.32 -6.02
CA ILE A 212 36.74 -10.61 -6.48
C ILE A 212 35.64 -11.37 -7.22
N ALA A 213 36.01 -12.09 -8.28
CA ALA A 213 35.10 -12.92 -9.04
C ALA A 213 34.91 -14.26 -8.32
N ASP A 214 33.71 -14.82 -8.42
CA ASP A 214 33.41 -16.18 -8.02
C ASP A 214 32.62 -16.86 -9.15
N TYR A 215 33.02 -18.07 -9.53
CA TYR A 215 32.45 -18.79 -10.68
C TYR A 215 31.62 -20.01 -10.28
N HIS A 216 31.39 -20.21 -8.97
CA HIS A 216 30.70 -21.39 -8.48
C HIS A 216 29.21 -21.33 -8.80
N ASN A 217 28.60 -22.50 -8.97
CA ASN A 217 27.16 -22.59 -9.08
C ASN A 217 26.52 -22.17 -7.75
N VAL A 218 25.37 -21.48 -7.77
CA VAL A 218 24.67 -21.06 -6.55
C VAL A 218 24.25 -22.23 -5.64
N LEU A 219 24.19 -23.46 -6.16
CA LEU A 219 23.99 -24.67 -5.38
C LEU A 219 25.20 -25.04 -4.50
N GLU A 220 26.39 -24.53 -4.82
CA GLU A 220 27.66 -24.66 -4.09
C GLU A 220 27.89 -23.43 -3.19
N GLY A 221 26.83 -22.96 -2.52
CA GLY A 221 26.84 -21.71 -1.74
C GLY A 221 27.93 -21.65 -0.66
N GLU A 222 28.36 -22.79 -0.14
CA GLU A 222 29.51 -22.88 0.77
C GLU A 222 30.81 -22.40 0.13
N LYS A 223 31.06 -22.69 -1.15
CA LYS A 223 32.26 -22.26 -1.87
C LYS A 223 32.21 -20.77 -2.18
N ILE A 224 31.03 -20.24 -2.51
CA ILE A 224 30.81 -18.79 -2.72
C ILE A 224 31.14 -18.01 -1.44
N VAL A 225 30.64 -18.50 -0.29
CA VAL A 225 30.94 -17.91 1.02
C VAL A 225 32.42 -18.09 1.40
N GLU A 226 33.03 -19.22 1.07
CA GLU A 226 34.45 -19.45 1.26
C GLU A 226 35.31 -18.46 0.46
N THR A 227 34.94 -18.14 -0.79
CA THR A 227 35.60 -17.09 -1.58
C THR A 227 35.57 -15.75 -0.85
N ALA A 228 34.42 -15.35 -0.30
CA ALA A 228 34.30 -14.12 0.48
C ALA A 228 35.18 -14.13 1.75
N MET A 229 35.18 -15.25 2.48
CA MET A 229 35.97 -15.41 3.70
C MET A 229 37.46 -15.42 3.42
N LYS A 230 37.93 -16.07 2.35
CA LYS A 230 39.34 -16.07 1.95
C LYS A 230 39.83 -14.69 1.51
N ALA A 231 39.01 -13.97 0.74
CA ALA A 231 39.40 -12.67 0.19
C ALA A 231 39.30 -11.54 1.23
N PHE A 232 38.26 -11.55 2.07
CA PHE A 232 37.89 -10.40 2.89
C PHE A 232 37.63 -10.73 4.37
N GLY A 233 37.64 -12.01 4.77
CA GLY A 233 37.54 -12.44 6.17
C GLY A 233 36.16 -12.34 6.83
N ARG A 234 35.12 -11.91 6.10
CA ARG A 234 33.75 -11.71 6.62
C ARG A 234 32.69 -11.76 5.52
N VAL A 235 31.42 -11.81 5.91
CA VAL A 235 30.26 -11.65 5.01
C VAL A 235 29.19 -10.85 5.75
N ASP A 236 28.79 -9.68 5.22
CA ASP A 236 27.83 -8.78 5.87
C ASP A 236 26.48 -8.74 5.13
N ILE A 237 26.52 -8.77 3.81
CA ILE A 237 25.36 -8.58 2.95
C ILE A 237 25.29 -9.71 1.91
N ILE A 238 24.11 -10.30 1.75
CA ILE A 238 23.82 -11.28 0.70
C ILE A 238 22.68 -10.75 -0.15
N ILE A 239 22.92 -10.64 -1.45
CA ILE A 239 21.90 -10.32 -2.44
C ILE A 239 21.65 -11.57 -3.27
N ASN A 240 20.61 -12.32 -2.91
CA ASN A 240 20.17 -13.50 -3.65
C ASN A 240 19.42 -13.02 -4.90
N ASN A 241 20.17 -12.83 -6.00
CA ASN A 241 19.69 -12.25 -7.26
C ASN A 241 19.76 -13.22 -8.44
N ALA A 242 20.64 -14.23 -8.40
CA ALA A 242 20.79 -15.20 -9.49
C ALA A 242 19.45 -15.80 -9.93
N GLY A 243 19.27 -15.95 -11.24
CA GLY A 243 18.02 -16.42 -11.79
C GLY A 243 18.10 -16.85 -13.25
N ILE A 244 17.24 -17.80 -13.61
CA ILE A 244 17.01 -18.26 -14.98
C ILE A 244 15.51 -18.33 -15.30
N LEU A 245 15.16 -18.45 -16.58
CA LEU A 245 13.78 -18.66 -17.05
C LEU A 245 13.64 -19.96 -17.85
N ARG A 246 12.47 -20.60 -17.72
CA ARG A 246 12.04 -21.80 -18.46
C ARG A 246 10.57 -21.66 -18.83
N ASP A 247 10.22 -20.51 -19.42
CA ASP A 247 8.85 -20.11 -19.64
C ASP A 247 8.14 -21.05 -20.62
N LYS A 248 7.14 -21.77 -20.11
CA LYS A 248 6.30 -22.73 -20.84
C LYS A 248 4.95 -22.79 -20.12
N SER A 249 3.86 -22.91 -20.89
CA SER A 249 2.54 -23.22 -20.30
C SER A 249 2.66 -24.44 -19.38
N PHE A 250 1.85 -24.49 -18.33
CA PHE A 250 1.84 -25.58 -17.37
C PHE A 250 1.64 -26.94 -18.06
N LYS A 251 0.87 -26.99 -19.16
CA LYS A 251 0.74 -28.19 -20.01
C LYS A 251 2.08 -28.66 -20.58
N SER A 252 2.93 -27.75 -21.05
CA SER A 252 4.19 -28.04 -21.75
C SER A 252 5.44 -28.04 -20.87
N MET A 253 5.35 -27.55 -19.63
CA MET A 253 6.45 -27.56 -18.67
C MET A 253 6.88 -28.98 -18.33
N THR A 254 8.19 -29.26 -18.31
CA THR A 254 8.75 -30.56 -17.90
C THR A 254 9.25 -30.50 -16.46
N ASP A 255 9.46 -31.66 -15.83
CA ASP A 255 10.07 -31.73 -14.49
C ASP A 255 11.46 -31.11 -14.46
N LYS A 256 12.23 -31.26 -15.55
CA LYS A 256 13.52 -30.59 -15.68
C LYS A 256 13.39 -29.08 -15.71
N ASP A 257 12.40 -28.53 -16.42
CA ASP A 257 12.14 -27.08 -16.43
C ASP A 257 11.76 -26.57 -15.03
N TRP A 258 11.00 -27.37 -14.27
CA TRP A 258 10.67 -27.08 -12.88
C TRP A 258 11.92 -27.09 -11.99
N ASP A 259 12.66 -28.20 -12.01
CA ASP A 259 13.83 -28.42 -11.15
C ASP A 259 14.94 -27.40 -11.44
N ASP A 260 15.23 -27.10 -12.72
CA ASP A 260 16.22 -26.08 -13.11
C ASP A 260 15.90 -24.72 -12.46
N VAL A 261 14.64 -24.26 -12.54
CA VAL A 261 14.23 -22.95 -11.99
C VAL A 261 14.27 -22.95 -10.47
N LEU A 262 13.72 -23.97 -9.80
CA LEU A 262 13.72 -24.02 -8.33
C LEU A 262 15.14 -24.16 -7.78
N ASN A 263 16.03 -24.90 -8.47
CA ASN A 263 17.42 -25.07 -8.08
C ASN A 263 18.18 -23.74 -8.05
N VAL A 264 18.07 -22.92 -9.11
CA VAL A 264 18.77 -21.63 -9.16
C VAL A 264 18.17 -20.63 -8.19
N HIS A 265 16.84 -20.45 -8.21
CA HIS A 265 16.20 -19.36 -7.49
C HIS A 265 16.03 -19.66 -6.00
N LEU A 266 15.50 -20.83 -5.65
CA LEU A 266 15.16 -21.16 -4.26
C LEU A 266 16.30 -21.90 -3.56
N HIS A 267 16.77 -23.01 -4.12
CA HIS A 267 17.81 -23.81 -3.48
C HIS A 267 19.17 -23.08 -3.47
N GLY A 268 19.49 -22.33 -4.51
CA GLY A 268 20.69 -21.46 -4.55
C GLY A 268 20.67 -20.41 -3.45
N ALA A 269 19.56 -19.68 -3.29
CA ALA A 269 19.40 -18.71 -2.21
C ALA A 269 19.51 -19.36 -0.82
N TYR A 270 18.91 -20.55 -0.64
CA TYR A 270 19.06 -21.34 0.59
C TYR A 270 20.53 -21.68 0.86
N LYS A 271 21.27 -22.21 -0.13
CA LYS A 271 22.65 -22.66 0.02
C LYS A 271 23.59 -21.54 0.43
N ILE A 272 23.54 -20.40 -0.27
CA ILE A 272 24.37 -19.23 0.03
C ILE A 272 24.03 -18.69 1.43
N THR A 273 22.74 -18.49 1.70
CA THR A 273 22.28 -17.94 2.98
C THR A 273 22.61 -18.86 4.15
N LYS A 274 22.44 -20.19 3.98
CA LYS A 274 22.76 -21.20 4.98
C LYS A 274 24.25 -21.22 5.33
N ALA A 275 25.13 -21.10 4.33
CA ALA A 275 26.57 -21.07 4.54
C ALA A 275 27.03 -19.78 5.26
N ALA A 276 26.44 -18.64 4.95
CA ALA A 276 26.78 -17.36 5.59
C ALA A 276 26.15 -17.17 6.98
N TRP A 277 25.05 -17.86 7.29
CA TRP A 277 24.28 -17.66 8.52
C TRP A 277 25.08 -17.80 9.82
N PRO A 278 25.95 -18.83 10.00
CA PRO A 278 26.77 -18.93 11.21
C PRO A 278 27.74 -17.76 11.38
N ILE A 279 28.30 -17.25 10.27
CA ILE A 279 29.20 -16.10 10.25
C ILE A 279 28.45 -14.84 10.70
N MET A 280 27.30 -14.56 10.07
CA MET A 280 26.43 -13.43 10.40
C MET A 280 25.95 -13.46 11.86
N ARG A 281 25.64 -14.64 12.39
CA ARG A 281 25.26 -14.81 13.81
C ARG A 281 26.41 -14.50 14.75
N LYS A 282 27.62 -15.00 14.45
CA LYS A 282 28.83 -14.77 15.25
C LYS A 282 29.17 -13.28 15.31
N GLN A 283 29.08 -12.57 14.19
CA GLN A 283 29.38 -11.13 14.11
C GLN A 283 28.23 -10.22 14.59
N LYS A 284 27.05 -10.78 14.90
CA LYS A 284 25.83 -10.03 15.27
C LYS A 284 25.45 -8.95 14.24
N PHE A 285 25.59 -9.29 12.96
CA PHE A 285 25.21 -8.42 11.85
C PHE A 285 24.96 -9.26 10.59
N GLY A 286 23.89 -8.96 9.86
CA GLY A 286 23.67 -9.49 8.52
C GLY A 286 22.54 -8.78 7.80
N ARG A 287 22.61 -8.69 6.48
CA ARG A 287 21.53 -8.14 5.65
C ARG A 287 21.31 -9.04 4.45
N ILE A 288 20.08 -9.48 4.24
CA ILE A 288 19.76 -10.48 3.22
C ILE A 288 18.62 -9.94 2.36
N ILE A 289 18.86 -9.86 1.06
CA ILE A 289 17.83 -9.50 0.08
C ILE A 289 17.47 -10.73 -0.74
N MET A 290 16.17 -11.03 -0.77
CA MET A 290 15.58 -12.04 -1.64
C MET A 290 14.96 -11.37 -2.86
N THR A 291 15.45 -11.69 -4.06
CA THR A 291 14.89 -11.13 -5.30
C THR A 291 13.69 -11.98 -5.75
N SER A 292 12.49 -11.55 -5.37
CA SER A 292 11.20 -12.07 -5.84
C SER A 292 10.82 -11.46 -7.21
N SER A 293 9.52 -11.39 -7.54
CA SER A 293 8.97 -10.72 -8.71
C SER A 293 7.46 -10.54 -8.59
N ALA A 294 6.86 -9.68 -9.43
CA ALA A 294 5.41 -9.59 -9.57
C ALA A 294 4.77 -10.95 -9.93
N ALA A 295 5.44 -11.78 -10.75
CA ALA A 295 4.97 -13.13 -11.04
C ALA A 295 4.95 -14.05 -9.81
N GLY A 296 5.86 -13.85 -8.85
CA GLY A 296 5.80 -14.53 -7.55
C GLY A 296 4.56 -14.12 -6.75
N ILE A 297 4.28 -12.82 -6.69
CA ILE A 297 3.18 -12.27 -5.90
C ILE A 297 1.81 -12.64 -6.50
N TYR A 298 1.63 -12.45 -7.81
CA TYR A 298 0.32 -12.51 -8.47
C TYR A 298 0.14 -13.73 -9.41
N GLY A 299 1.18 -14.51 -9.67
CA GLY A 299 1.18 -15.51 -10.75
C GLY A 299 1.35 -14.89 -12.13
N ASN A 300 1.80 -15.68 -13.11
CA ASN A 300 1.89 -15.24 -14.50
C ASN A 300 1.81 -16.43 -15.47
N PHE A 301 1.11 -16.24 -16.59
CA PHE A 301 0.92 -17.31 -17.58
C PHE A 301 2.26 -17.85 -18.08
N GLY A 302 2.43 -19.17 -18.11
CA GLY A 302 3.64 -19.82 -18.60
C GLY A 302 4.81 -19.84 -17.61
N GLN A 303 4.58 -19.42 -16.36
CA GLN A 303 5.63 -19.23 -15.36
C GLN A 303 5.33 -19.93 -14.03
N ALA A 304 4.68 -21.09 -14.05
CA ALA A 304 4.27 -21.80 -12.82
C ALA A 304 5.46 -22.11 -11.87
N ASN A 305 6.58 -22.59 -12.42
CA ASN A 305 7.83 -22.85 -11.70
C ASN A 305 8.47 -21.55 -11.16
N TYR A 306 8.53 -20.50 -11.98
CA TYR A 306 9.12 -19.22 -11.61
C TYR A 306 8.29 -18.51 -10.54
N ALA A 307 6.97 -18.43 -10.69
CA ALA A 307 6.06 -17.90 -9.68
C ALA A 307 6.19 -18.66 -8.35
N ALA A 308 6.23 -19.98 -8.39
CA ALA A 308 6.47 -20.82 -7.21
C ALA A 308 7.80 -20.48 -6.52
N ALA A 309 8.90 -20.41 -7.27
CA ALA A 309 10.22 -20.09 -6.70
C ALA A 309 10.27 -18.68 -6.11
N LYS A 310 9.72 -17.68 -6.82
CA LYS A 310 9.76 -16.28 -6.39
C LYS A 310 8.85 -16.01 -5.18
N GLN A 311 7.72 -16.71 -5.07
CA GLN A 311 6.89 -16.65 -3.86
C GLN A 311 7.54 -17.41 -2.69
N ALA A 312 8.20 -18.54 -2.95
CA ALA A 312 8.93 -19.28 -1.92
C ALA A 312 10.05 -18.44 -1.26
N LEU A 313 10.71 -17.58 -2.05
CA LEU A 313 11.70 -16.64 -1.53
C LEU A 313 11.13 -15.60 -0.55
N ILE A 314 9.87 -15.19 -0.73
CA ILE A 314 9.17 -14.29 0.22
C ILE A 314 8.94 -15.02 1.54
N GLY A 315 8.39 -16.23 1.51
CA GLY A 315 8.21 -17.05 2.72
C GLY A 315 9.53 -17.35 3.43
N PHE A 316 10.59 -17.64 2.67
CA PHE A 316 11.92 -17.85 3.23
C PHE A 316 12.44 -16.60 3.95
N SER A 317 12.33 -15.43 3.32
CA SER A 317 12.71 -14.14 3.91
C SER A 317 11.97 -13.84 5.21
N ASN A 318 10.65 -14.08 5.24
CA ASN A 318 9.82 -13.83 6.42
C ASN A 318 10.27 -14.66 7.63
N SER A 319 10.54 -15.95 7.47
CA SER A 319 11.06 -16.78 8.58
C SER A 319 12.47 -16.36 9.00
N LEU A 320 13.36 -16.02 8.04
CA LEU A 320 14.69 -15.51 8.36
C LEU A 320 14.63 -14.19 9.15
N ALA A 321 13.64 -13.34 8.87
CA ALA A 321 13.43 -12.10 9.62
C ALA A 321 13.18 -12.36 11.12
N TYR A 322 12.34 -13.34 11.46
CA TYR A 322 12.13 -13.76 12.86
C TYR A 322 13.39 -14.37 13.49
N GLU A 323 14.05 -15.29 12.78
CA GLU A 323 15.22 -16.00 13.32
C GLU A 323 16.46 -15.11 13.49
N GLY A 324 16.63 -14.17 12.57
CA GLY A 324 17.78 -13.28 12.48
C GLY A 324 17.71 -12.07 13.40
N TYR A 325 16.51 -11.64 13.81
CA TYR A 325 16.28 -10.37 14.49
C TYR A 325 17.18 -10.18 15.73
N LYS A 326 17.23 -11.17 16.62
CA LYS A 326 18.05 -11.11 17.85
C LYS A 326 19.57 -11.07 17.60
N TYR A 327 20.00 -11.39 16.38
CA TYR A 327 21.39 -11.32 15.95
C TYR A 327 21.67 -10.11 15.05
N ASN A 328 20.72 -9.17 14.92
CA ASN A 328 20.79 -8.06 13.97
C ASN A 328 21.06 -8.53 12.52
N ILE A 329 20.44 -9.66 12.17
CA ILE A 329 20.36 -10.17 10.80
C ILE A 329 18.96 -9.84 10.28
N LEU A 330 18.89 -8.95 9.30
CA LEU A 330 17.62 -8.50 8.72
C LEU A 330 17.46 -9.11 7.33
N SER A 331 16.25 -9.58 7.01
CA SER A 331 15.95 -10.15 5.69
C SER A 331 14.71 -9.48 5.12
N ASN A 332 14.77 -9.07 3.86
CA ASN A 332 13.65 -8.49 3.12
C ASN A 332 13.58 -9.07 1.70
N ALA A 333 12.40 -8.99 1.10
CA ALA A 333 12.18 -9.37 -0.29
C ALA A 333 11.88 -8.13 -1.15
N ILE A 334 12.36 -8.16 -2.40
CA ILE A 334 12.04 -7.16 -3.41
C ILE A 334 11.40 -7.83 -4.63
N ALA A 335 10.52 -7.15 -5.33
CA ALA A 335 9.92 -7.57 -6.58
C ALA A 335 10.19 -6.50 -7.65
N PRO A 336 11.35 -6.59 -8.33
CA PRO A 336 11.76 -5.57 -9.29
C PRO A 336 11.08 -5.73 -10.65
N LEU A 337 10.74 -4.60 -11.28
CA LEU A 337 10.47 -4.46 -12.70
C LEU A 337 11.68 -3.80 -13.37
N ALA A 338 12.40 -4.55 -14.19
CA ALA A 338 13.59 -4.08 -14.90
C ALA A 338 13.56 -4.54 -16.36
N ALA A 339 14.21 -3.78 -17.25
CA ALA A 339 14.36 -4.17 -18.63
C ALA A 339 15.21 -5.44 -18.72
N SER A 340 14.70 -6.44 -19.41
CA SER A 340 15.46 -7.64 -19.79
C SER A 340 16.00 -7.49 -21.21
N ARG A 341 17.03 -8.28 -21.55
CA ARG A 341 17.52 -8.39 -22.94
C ARG A 341 16.42 -8.75 -23.94
N MET A 342 15.36 -9.42 -23.49
CA MET A 342 14.24 -9.88 -24.33
C MET A 342 13.14 -8.81 -24.49
N THR A 343 12.89 -7.97 -23.48
CA THR A 343 11.91 -6.88 -23.56
C THR A 343 12.48 -5.64 -24.25
N ALA A 344 13.81 -5.51 -24.31
CA ALA A 344 14.53 -4.45 -24.99
C ALA A 344 14.29 -4.36 -26.51
N THR A 345 13.82 -5.44 -27.15
CA THR A 345 13.56 -5.45 -28.60
C THR A 345 12.12 -5.08 -28.97
N VAL A 346 11.25 -4.88 -27.98
CA VAL A 346 9.80 -4.73 -28.20
C VAL A 346 9.20 -3.49 -27.53
N MET A 347 9.89 -2.91 -26.53
CA MET A 347 9.42 -1.72 -25.82
C MET A 347 10.03 -0.44 -26.42
N PRO A 348 9.30 0.70 -26.39
CA PRO A 348 9.86 2.00 -26.74
C PRO A 348 11.10 2.33 -25.90
N GLN A 349 12.06 3.05 -26.49
CA GLN A 349 13.33 3.38 -25.85
C GLN A 349 13.15 4.15 -24.53
N GLU A 350 12.17 5.06 -24.48
CA GLU A 350 11.81 5.83 -23.28
C GLU A 350 11.43 4.93 -22.08
N ILE A 351 10.71 3.84 -22.34
CA ILE A 351 10.33 2.84 -21.33
C ILE A 351 11.56 2.03 -20.89
N LEU A 352 12.44 1.67 -21.81
CA LEU A 352 13.70 0.98 -21.48
C LEU A 352 14.61 1.85 -20.62
N ASP A 353 14.67 3.15 -20.91
CA ASP A 353 15.43 4.11 -20.12
C ASP A 353 14.88 4.28 -18.71
N ALA A 354 13.57 4.16 -18.53
CA ALA A 354 12.93 4.15 -17.22
C ALA A 354 13.13 2.85 -16.44
N LEU A 355 13.37 1.72 -17.10
CA LEU A 355 13.52 0.40 -16.45
C LEU A 355 14.97 0.01 -16.16
N LYS A 356 15.83 1.01 -15.99
CA LYS A 356 17.25 0.86 -15.65
C LYS A 356 17.45 0.19 -14.28
N PRO A 357 18.31 -0.84 -14.17
CA PRO A 357 18.71 -1.46 -12.90
C PRO A 357 19.10 -0.48 -11.80
N GLU A 358 19.69 0.65 -12.19
CA GLU A 358 20.17 1.72 -11.31
C GLU A 358 19.04 2.36 -10.47
N PHE A 359 17.77 2.27 -10.92
CA PHE A 359 16.64 2.77 -10.15
C PHE A 359 16.17 1.80 -9.06
N ILE A 360 16.60 0.54 -9.09
CA ILE A 360 16.26 -0.48 -8.09
C ILE A 360 17.28 -0.50 -6.95
N THR A 361 18.56 -0.29 -7.29
CA THR A 361 19.70 -0.32 -6.37
C THR A 361 19.56 0.54 -5.11
N PRO A 362 18.97 1.76 -5.13
CA PRO A 362 18.83 2.61 -3.95
C PRO A 362 18.00 1.98 -2.83
N LEU A 363 16.91 1.28 -3.18
CA LEU A 363 16.13 0.53 -2.21
C LEU A 363 16.94 -0.60 -1.58
N VAL A 364 17.62 -1.38 -2.41
CA VAL A 364 18.46 -2.51 -1.97
C VAL A 364 19.54 -2.00 -1.01
N ALA A 365 20.24 -0.94 -1.39
CA ALA A 365 21.25 -0.32 -0.55
C ALA A 365 20.66 0.14 0.79
N PHE A 366 19.54 0.86 0.80
CA PHE A 366 18.88 1.28 2.04
C PHE A 366 18.49 0.09 2.93
N LEU A 367 17.86 -0.94 2.36
CA LEU A 367 17.45 -2.16 3.09
C LEU A 367 18.63 -2.97 3.63
N THR A 368 19.84 -2.76 3.12
CA THR A 368 21.07 -3.41 3.58
C THR A 368 22.00 -2.48 4.37
N HIS A 369 21.64 -1.22 4.58
CA HIS A 369 22.46 -0.32 5.37
C HIS A 369 22.32 -0.65 6.87
N GLU A 370 23.35 -0.38 7.66
CA GLU A 370 23.34 -0.68 9.09
C GLU A 370 22.29 0.12 9.89
N THR A 371 21.89 1.29 9.38
CA THR A 371 20.88 2.16 9.98
C THR A 371 19.45 1.66 9.80
N THR A 372 19.21 0.77 8.82
CA THR A 372 17.86 0.25 8.61
C THR A 372 17.40 -0.60 9.79
N LYS A 373 16.11 -0.52 10.08
CA LYS A 373 15.41 -1.39 11.03
C LYS A 373 14.42 -2.31 10.31
N GLN A 374 14.31 -2.18 8.99
CA GLN A 374 13.34 -2.92 8.20
C GLN A 374 13.76 -4.39 8.08
N THR A 375 12.87 -5.30 8.43
CA THR A 375 12.98 -6.75 8.22
C THR A 375 11.60 -7.34 7.97
N GLY A 376 11.51 -8.46 7.25
CA GLY A 376 10.24 -9.09 6.87
C GLY A 376 9.39 -8.28 5.89
N GLY A 377 9.97 -7.25 5.25
CA GLY A 377 9.28 -6.42 4.27
C GLY A 377 9.29 -7.01 2.87
N LEU A 378 8.24 -6.70 2.10
CA LEU A 378 8.13 -6.98 0.66
C LEU A 378 7.90 -5.66 -0.08
N PHE A 379 8.74 -5.39 -1.08
CA PHE A 379 8.71 -4.12 -1.82
C PHE A 379 8.66 -4.35 -3.32
N GLU A 380 7.71 -3.73 -4.01
CA GLU A 380 7.71 -3.66 -5.47
C GLU A 380 8.41 -2.37 -5.92
N ILE A 381 9.26 -2.49 -6.94
CA ILE A 381 10.09 -1.37 -7.41
C ILE A 381 10.33 -1.44 -8.91
N GLY A 382 10.18 -0.30 -9.59
CA GLY A 382 10.41 -0.20 -11.04
C GLY A 382 10.09 1.19 -11.52
N ALA A 383 10.77 1.63 -12.59
CA ALA A 383 10.58 2.97 -13.14
C ALA A 383 10.60 4.08 -12.07
N GLY A 384 11.53 3.99 -11.11
CA GLY A 384 11.68 4.98 -10.03
C GLY A 384 10.58 4.96 -8.98
N THR A 385 9.56 4.12 -9.10
CA THR A 385 8.49 3.97 -8.11
C THR A 385 8.84 2.87 -7.12
N ILE A 386 8.64 3.14 -5.82
CA ILE A 386 8.85 2.20 -4.73
C ILE A 386 7.57 2.08 -3.91
N THR A 387 7.08 0.85 -3.75
CA THR A 387 5.87 0.53 -2.95
C THR A 387 6.16 -0.58 -1.96
N ALA A 388 5.39 -0.65 -0.87
CA ALA A 388 5.44 -1.72 0.11
C ALA A 388 4.15 -2.57 0.08
N HIS A 389 4.27 -3.83 0.49
CA HIS A 389 3.17 -4.80 0.56
C HIS A 389 2.86 -5.24 1.99
N ARG A 390 1.56 -5.39 2.30
CA ARG A 390 1.06 -6.08 3.50
C ARG A 390 -0.04 -7.07 3.15
N TRP A 391 -0.41 -7.93 4.09
CA TRP A 391 -1.61 -8.75 3.97
C TRP A 391 -2.84 -7.97 4.41
N GLU A 392 -3.95 -8.15 3.70
CA GLU A 392 -5.28 -7.64 4.00
C GLU A 392 -6.24 -8.83 3.99
N GLY A 393 -6.95 -9.05 5.09
CA GLY A 393 -7.99 -10.07 5.22
C GLY A 393 -9.35 -9.44 5.44
N THR A 394 -10.40 -10.04 4.91
CA THR A 394 -11.78 -9.66 5.26
C THR A 394 -12.05 -9.86 6.76
N GLN A 395 -13.17 -9.36 7.30
CA GLN A 395 -13.63 -9.86 8.60
C GLN A 395 -13.83 -11.37 8.52
N GLY A 396 -14.43 -11.84 7.42
CA GLY A 396 -14.80 -13.23 7.20
C GLY A 396 -16.18 -13.56 7.74
N ALA A 397 -16.50 -14.85 7.75
CA ALA A 397 -17.76 -15.38 8.28
C ALA A 397 -17.49 -16.46 9.33
N VAL A 398 -18.27 -16.43 10.42
CA VAL A 398 -18.25 -17.43 11.49
C VAL A 398 -19.46 -18.36 11.34
N PHE A 399 -19.26 -19.65 11.56
CA PHE A 399 -20.24 -20.73 11.36
C PHE A 399 -20.45 -21.51 12.65
N LYS A 400 -21.66 -22.04 12.87
CA LYS A 400 -21.96 -22.92 14.00
C LYS A 400 -21.14 -24.21 13.91
N PRO A 401 -20.47 -24.68 14.98
CA PRO A 401 -19.63 -25.88 14.95
C PRO A 401 -20.46 -27.17 15.14
N ASP A 402 -21.40 -27.43 14.23
CA ASP A 402 -22.21 -28.65 14.23
C ASP A 402 -22.43 -29.18 12.80
N SER A 403 -23.31 -30.18 12.64
CA SER A 403 -23.59 -30.82 11.36
C SER A 403 -24.19 -29.89 10.30
N SER A 404 -24.71 -28.72 10.69
CA SER A 404 -25.19 -27.71 9.75
C SER A 404 -24.06 -26.94 9.05
N PHE A 405 -22.80 -27.05 9.51
CA PHE A 405 -21.66 -26.44 8.83
C PHE A 405 -21.26 -27.30 7.63
N THR A 406 -21.86 -26.99 6.48
CA THR A 406 -21.72 -27.74 5.24
C THR A 406 -21.15 -26.84 4.13
N PRO A 407 -20.70 -27.41 3.00
CA PRO A 407 -20.36 -26.62 1.81
C PRO A 407 -21.46 -25.66 1.37
N ALA A 408 -22.73 -26.07 1.50
CA ALA A 408 -23.89 -25.23 1.19
C ALA A 408 -24.02 -24.02 2.16
N ALA A 409 -23.69 -24.22 3.44
CA ALA A 409 -23.66 -23.11 4.41
C ALA A 409 -22.57 -22.09 4.06
N VAL A 410 -21.40 -22.56 3.62
CA VAL A 410 -20.31 -21.70 3.12
C VAL A 410 -20.76 -20.91 1.90
N GLN A 411 -21.38 -21.57 0.91
CA GLN A 411 -21.92 -20.90 -0.28
C GLN A 411 -22.92 -19.80 0.11
N ALA A 412 -23.83 -20.07 1.04
CA ALA A 412 -24.92 -19.16 1.41
C ALA A 412 -24.46 -17.86 2.10
N ARG A 413 -23.20 -17.80 2.54
CA ARG A 413 -22.56 -16.66 3.20
C ARG A 413 -21.21 -16.30 2.57
N PHE A 414 -20.97 -16.71 1.32
CA PHE A 414 -19.66 -16.48 0.70
C PHE A 414 -19.38 -14.99 0.49
N ASP A 415 -20.42 -14.19 0.22
CA ASP A 415 -20.34 -12.73 0.11
C ASP A 415 -19.83 -12.06 1.40
N GLU A 416 -19.87 -12.73 2.56
CA GLU A 416 -19.26 -12.22 3.81
C GLU A 416 -17.78 -12.64 3.93
N ILE A 417 -17.42 -13.77 3.33
CA ILE A 417 -16.07 -14.35 3.33
C ILE A 417 -15.13 -13.55 2.42
N ASP A 418 -15.63 -13.00 1.32
CA ASP A 418 -14.83 -12.25 0.33
C ASP A 418 -15.12 -10.74 0.28
N ASN A 419 -15.81 -10.21 1.29
CA ASN A 419 -16.12 -8.78 1.38
C ASN A 419 -14.90 -7.93 1.79
N PHE A 420 -14.22 -7.36 0.80
CA PHE A 420 -13.18 -6.35 1.03
C PHE A 420 -13.68 -4.90 1.01
N ASP A 421 -14.98 -4.67 0.75
CA ASP A 421 -15.60 -3.34 0.82
C ASP A 421 -16.09 -3.02 2.25
N GLY A 422 -16.19 -4.05 3.10
CA GLY A 422 -16.48 -3.95 4.52
C GLY A 422 -15.22 -3.80 5.39
N PRO A 423 -15.36 -3.97 6.73
CA PRO A 423 -14.22 -3.97 7.64
C PRO A 423 -13.20 -5.05 7.29
N VAL A 424 -11.93 -4.65 7.21
CA VAL A 424 -10.79 -5.54 6.93
C VAL A 424 -9.82 -5.59 8.11
N THR A 425 -8.95 -6.60 8.11
CA THR A 425 -7.87 -6.82 9.07
C THR A 425 -6.53 -6.86 8.34
N TYR A 426 -5.44 -6.60 9.06
CA TYR A 426 -4.08 -6.59 8.49
C TYR A 426 -3.15 -7.55 9.24
N PRO A 427 -3.38 -8.88 9.14
CA PRO A 427 -2.59 -9.86 9.88
C PRO A 427 -1.13 -9.85 9.39
N ALA A 428 -0.21 -9.76 10.33
CA ALA A 428 1.24 -9.78 10.12
C ALA A 428 1.91 -11.01 10.76
N SER A 429 1.22 -11.70 11.68
CA SER A 429 1.77 -12.84 12.42
C SER A 429 0.75 -13.96 12.66
N LEU A 430 1.25 -15.14 13.04
CA LEU A 430 0.44 -16.29 13.45
C LEU A 430 -0.47 -16.01 14.66
N LYS A 431 -0.13 -15.00 15.47
CA LYS A 431 -0.83 -14.66 16.72
C LYS A 431 -2.00 -13.70 16.51
N ASP A 432 -2.11 -13.10 15.33
CA ASP A 432 -3.07 -12.01 15.09
C ASP A 432 -4.50 -12.55 14.91
N ASN A 433 -4.64 -13.86 14.65
CA ASN A 433 -5.93 -14.53 14.63
C ASN A 433 -6.22 -15.20 15.97
N ASP A 434 -7.25 -14.70 16.67
CA ASP A 434 -7.78 -15.33 17.88
C ASP A 434 -8.65 -16.55 17.54
N TRP A 435 -8.01 -17.70 17.36
CA TRP A 435 -8.68 -18.95 17.00
C TRP A 435 -9.63 -19.46 18.08
N VAL A 436 -9.35 -19.18 19.36
CA VAL A 436 -10.20 -19.65 20.47
C VAL A 436 -11.42 -18.75 20.59
N GLY A 437 -11.24 -17.43 20.58
CA GLY A 437 -12.35 -16.47 20.58
C GLY A 437 -13.29 -16.67 19.40
N LYS A 438 -12.77 -16.93 18.19
CA LYS A 438 -13.58 -17.27 17.02
C LYS A 438 -14.41 -18.55 17.21
N LEU A 439 -13.87 -19.55 17.89
CA LEU A 439 -14.62 -20.77 18.19
C LEU A 439 -15.72 -20.52 19.23
N GLU A 440 -15.48 -19.67 20.22
CA GLU A 440 -16.50 -19.27 21.19
C GLU A 440 -17.62 -18.45 20.53
N GLU A 441 -17.28 -17.53 19.62
CA GLU A 441 -18.25 -16.81 18.79
C GLU A 441 -19.08 -17.80 17.94
N ALA A 442 -18.42 -18.77 17.31
CA ALA A 442 -19.07 -19.84 16.55
C ALA A 442 -20.06 -20.65 17.39
N LYS A 443 -19.74 -20.97 18.64
CA LYS A 443 -20.64 -21.70 19.54
C LYS A 443 -21.90 -20.90 19.90
N ALA A 444 -21.81 -19.58 19.94
CA ALA A 444 -22.91 -18.67 20.28
C ALA A 444 -23.92 -18.46 19.12
N ILE A 445 -23.55 -18.81 17.88
CA ILE A 445 -24.47 -18.81 16.74
C ILE A 445 -25.63 -19.78 17.03
N ALA A 446 -26.85 -19.45 16.61
CA ALA A 446 -27.99 -20.35 16.82
C ALA A 446 -28.00 -21.52 15.81
N THR A 447 -27.82 -21.24 14.52
CA THR A 447 -27.76 -22.24 13.44
C THR A 447 -27.08 -21.65 12.19
N ASN A 448 -26.52 -22.50 11.33
CA ASN A 448 -26.02 -22.06 10.04
C ASN A 448 -27.15 -21.82 9.03
N LYS A 449 -26.99 -20.82 8.16
CA LYS A 449 -27.90 -20.56 7.05
C LYS A 449 -27.97 -21.79 6.15
N LYS A 450 -29.17 -22.33 5.95
CA LYS A 450 -29.41 -23.49 5.09
C LYS A 450 -29.36 -23.05 3.61
N GLY A 451 -28.55 -23.73 2.82
CA GLY A 451 -28.58 -23.70 1.36
C GLY A 451 -29.06 -25.04 0.81
N GLU A 452 -29.26 -25.12 -0.51
CA GLU A 452 -29.45 -26.40 -1.20
C GLU A 452 -28.20 -27.27 -1.01
N GLU A 453 -28.39 -28.57 -0.73
CA GLU A 453 -27.26 -29.47 -0.46
C GLU A 453 -26.35 -29.58 -1.68
N LEU A 454 -25.07 -29.26 -1.51
CA LEU A 454 -24.07 -29.42 -2.56
C LEU A 454 -23.57 -30.85 -2.60
N ARG A 455 -23.92 -31.57 -3.67
CA ARG A 455 -23.55 -32.97 -3.91
C ARG A 455 -22.44 -33.08 -4.95
N PHE A 456 -21.69 -34.18 -4.88
CA PHE A 456 -20.57 -34.52 -5.77
C PHE A 456 -20.83 -35.83 -6.50
N ASP A 457 -22.10 -36.16 -6.75
CA ASP A 457 -22.48 -37.40 -7.42
C ASP A 457 -21.78 -37.51 -8.79
N GLY A 458 -21.18 -38.67 -9.04
CA GLY A 458 -20.42 -38.94 -10.27
C GLY A 458 -19.06 -38.25 -10.36
N LYS A 459 -18.63 -37.48 -9.36
CA LYS A 459 -17.30 -36.86 -9.29
C LYS A 459 -16.27 -37.79 -8.67
N VAL A 460 -15.02 -37.67 -9.10
CA VAL A 460 -13.86 -38.36 -8.52
C VAL A 460 -12.91 -37.36 -7.89
N VAL A 461 -12.60 -37.56 -6.61
CA VAL A 461 -11.76 -36.66 -5.81
C VAL A 461 -10.51 -37.39 -5.35
N VAL A 462 -9.33 -36.82 -5.60
CA VAL A 462 -8.06 -37.28 -5.05
C VAL A 462 -7.68 -36.40 -3.87
N VAL A 463 -7.44 -36.99 -2.70
CA VAL A 463 -6.96 -36.27 -1.51
C VAL A 463 -5.63 -36.87 -1.06
N SER A 464 -4.56 -36.06 -1.07
CA SER A 464 -3.24 -36.47 -0.59
C SER A 464 -3.03 -36.23 0.91
N GLY A 465 -2.31 -37.12 1.58
CA GLY A 465 -2.17 -37.12 3.04
C GLY A 465 -3.52 -37.30 3.75
N ALA A 466 -4.34 -38.21 3.23
CA ALA A 466 -5.73 -38.41 3.63
C ALA A 466 -5.93 -39.48 4.72
N GLY A 467 -4.85 -40.07 5.23
CA GLY A 467 -4.94 -41.12 6.25
C GLY A 467 -5.26 -40.61 7.65
N ASN A 468 -5.07 -39.32 7.93
CA ASN A 468 -5.38 -38.70 9.23
C ASN A 468 -5.67 -37.18 9.11
N GLY A 469 -6.10 -36.55 10.20
CA GLY A 469 -6.27 -35.10 10.34
C GLY A 469 -7.14 -34.47 9.25
N LEU A 470 -6.68 -33.35 8.69
CA LEU A 470 -7.38 -32.57 7.65
C LEU A 470 -7.73 -33.41 6.42
N GLY A 471 -6.77 -34.16 5.87
CA GLY A 471 -7.01 -34.95 4.66
C GLY A 471 -8.06 -36.05 4.89
N ARG A 472 -8.05 -36.69 6.06
CA ARG A 472 -9.11 -37.65 6.46
C ARG A 472 -10.47 -36.97 6.53
N ALA A 473 -10.57 -35.80 7.15
CA ALA A 473 -11.82 -35.04 7.24
C ALA A 473 -12.35 -34.64 5.85
N TYR A 474 -11.46 -34.24 4.93
CA TYR A 474 -11.84 -33.93 3.55
C TYR A 474 -12.38 -35.17 2.82
N ALA A 475 -11.67 -36.30 2.91
CA ALA A 475 -12.06 -37.55 2.26
C ALA A 475 -13.46 -38.03 2.73
N HIS A 476 -13.69 -38.02 4.04
CA HIS A 476 -14.99 -38.34 4.63
C HIS A 476 -16.10 -37.40 4.16
N MET A 477 -15.84 -36.09 4.16
CA MET A 477 -16.82 -35.11 3.70
C MET A 477 -17.18 -35.33 2.22
N PHE A 478 -16.20 -35.48 1.33
CA PHE A 478 -16.46 -35.70 -0.10
C PHE A 478 -17.24 -36.98 -0.35
N ALA A 479 -16.87 -38.09 0.32
CA ALA A 479 -17.60 -39.35 0.19
C ALA A 479 -19.04 -39.25 0.71
N ARG A 480 -19.26 -38.58 1.85
CA ARG A 480 -20.59 -38.32 2.41
C ARG A 480 -21.50 -37.58 1.45
N PHE A 481 -20.96 -36.66 0.66
CA PHE A 481 -21.71 -35.90 -0.35
C PHE A 481 -21.69 -36.55 -1.75
N GLY A 482 -21.32 -37.83 -1.87
CA GLY A 482 -21.52 -38.63 -3.10
C GLY A 482 -20.32 -38.78 -4.03
N ALA A 483 -19.17 -38.20 -3.69
CA ALA A 483 -17.95 -38.37 -4.49
C ALA A 483 -17.35 -39.77 -4.33
N LYS A 484 -16.68 -40.25 -5.37
CA LYS A 484 -15.74 -41.38 -5.29
C LYS A 484 -14.36 -40.85 -4.91
N VAL A 485 -13.76 -41.37 -3.85
CA VAL A 485 -12.54 -40.77 -3.26
C VAL A 485 -11.32 -41.67 -3.42
N VAL A 486 -10.21 -41.13 -3.94
CA VAL A 486 -8.89 -41.73 -3.82
C VAL A 486 -8.24 -41.19 -2.55
N VAL A 487 -8.00 -42.07 -1.60
CA VAL A 487 -7.37 -41.76 -0.31
C VAL A 487 -5.88 -42.08 -0.42
N ASN A 488 -5.04 -41.05 -0.58
CA ASN A 488 -3.60 -41.22 -0.63
C ASN A 488 -2.95 -40.98 0.74
N ASP A 489 -2.21 -41.97 1.23
CA ASP A 489 -1.34 -41.82 2.40
C ASP A 489 -0.24 -42.90 2.43
N LEU A 490 1.00 -42.47 2.67
CA LEU A 490 2.18 -43.34 2.82
C LEU A 490 2.30 -43.97 4.21
N GLY A 491 1.60 -43.40 5.18
CA GLY A 491 1.77 -43.65 6.60
C GLY A 491 0.97 -44.85 7.13
N PHE A 492 1.08 -45.02 8.44
CA PHE A 492 0.40 -46.04 9.20
C PHE A 492 -0.27 -45.42 10.42
N VAL A 493 -1.36 -46.02 10.87
CA VAL A 493 -2.07 -45.66 12.10
C VAL A 493 -2.26 -46.91 12.95
N GLU A 494 -2.38 -46.74 14.26
CA GLU A 494 -2.77 -47.82 15.15
C GLU A 494 -4.30 -47.91 15.23
N ARG A 495 -4.84 -49.10 15.00
CA ARG A 495 -6.26 -49.43 15.15
C ARG A 495 -6.37 -50.76 15.88
N ASN A 496 -7.09 -50.78 17.01
CA ASN A 496 -7.28 -51.98 17.84
C ASN A 496 -5.95 -52.68 18.21
N GLY A 497 -4.90 -51.90 18.51
CA GLY A 497 -3.57 -52.42 18.85
C GLY A 497 -2.77 -52.96 17.66
N GLN A 498 -3.26 -52.82 16.41
CA GLN A 498 -2.56 -53.23 15.20
C GLN A 498 -2.16 -52.03 14.35
N LYS A 499 -0.96 -52.09 13.78
CA LYS A 499 -0.46 -51.09 12.83
C LYS A 499 -1.01 -51.38 11.44
N VAL A 500 -1.93 -50.55 10.98
CA VAL A 500 -2.58 -50.65 9.66
C VAL A 500 -2.16 -49.48 8.78
N ARG A 501 -2.23 -49.63 7.45
CA ARG A 501 -1.98 -48.49 6.56
C ARG A 501 -3.05 -47.43 6.77
N ALA A 502 -2.64 -46.17 6.84
CA ALA A 502 -3.55 -45.07 7.15
C ALA A 502 -4.62 -44.89 6.07
N ALA A 503 -4.24 -45.03 4.79
CA ALA A 503 -5.19 -44.98 3.68
C ALA A 503 -6.25 -46.08 3.75
N ASP A 504 -5.87 -47.32 4.07
CA ASP A 504 -6.80 -48.45 4.19
C ASP A 504 -7.83 -48.23 5.28
N ALA A 505 -7.39 -47.74 6.45
CA ALA A 505 -8.29 -47.45 7.56
C ALA A 505 -9.39 -46.45 7.13
N VAL A 506 -9.02 -45.37 6.44
CA VAL A 506 -9.98 -44.36 5.99
C VAL A 506 -10.89 -44.89 4.87
N VAL A 507 -10.37 -45.70 3.96
CA VAL A 507 -11.18 -46.34 2.90
C VAL A 507 -12.24 -47.26 3.50
N GLU A 508 -11.89 -48.08 4.49
CA GLU A 508 -12.84 -48.96 5.16
C GLU A 508 -13.88 -48.17 5.95
N GLU A 509 -13.49 -47.09 6.64
CA GLU A 509 -14.44 -46.19 7.30
C GLU A 509 -15.44 -45.57 6.30
N ILE A 510 -14.96 -45.12 5.12
CA ILE A 510 -15.81 -44.56 4.08
C ILE A 510 -16.79 -45.61 3.52
N LYS A 511 -16.32 -46.83 3.24
CA LYS A 511 -17.16 -47.93 2.75
C LYS A 511 -18.22 -48.34 3.77
N GLN A 512 -17.85 -48.41 5.05
CA GLN A 512 -18.79 -48.70 6.14
C GLN A 512 -19.88 -47.63 6.27
N ALA A 513 -19.55 -46.38 5.96
CA ALA A 513 -20.51 -45.28 5.88
C ALA A 513 -21.32 -45.25 4.55
N GLY A 514 -21.16 -46.25 3.67
CA GLY A 514 -21.87 -46.37 2.40
C GLY A 514 -21.27 -45.57 1.23
N GLY A 515 -20.08 -44.99 1.41
CA GLY A 515 -19.35 -44.26 0.36
C GLY A 515 -18.46 -45.16 -0.49
N ALA A 516 -17.89 -44.58 -1.55
CA ALA A 516 -16.97 -45.28 -2.45
C ALA A 516 -15.56 -44.68 -2.35
N ALA A 517 -14.58 -45.49 -1.99
CA ALA A 517 -13.18 -45.06 -1.92
C ALA A 517 -12.19 -46.18 -2.28
N VAL A 518 -10.99 -45.77 -2.72
CA VAL A 518 -9.84 -46.64 -2.99
C VAL A 518 -8.58 -46.06 -2.36
N ALA A 519 -7.71 -46.92 -1.85
CA ALA A 519 -6.46 -46.52 -1.24
C ALA A 519 -5.37 -46.30 -2.31
N ASN A 520 -4.48 -45.35 -2.06
CA ASN A 520 -3.21 -45.20 -2.77
C ASN A 520 -2.08 -45.02 -1.75
N TYR A 521 -0.93 -45.64 -2.00
CA TYR A 521 0.23 -45.63 -1.10
C TYR A 521 1.49 -45.02 -1.74
N ASP A 522 1.35 -44.36 -2.89
CA ASP A 522 2.47 -43.75 -3.58
C ASP A 522 2.84 -42.40 -2.95
N SER A 523 4.08 -42.00 -3.16
CA SER A 523 4.51 -40.65 -2.81
C SER A 523 3.83 -39.62 -3.70
N VAL A 524 3.57 -38.43 -3.17
CA VAL A 524 3.13 -37.28 -3.97
C VAL A 524 4.16 -36.83 -5.01
N GLU A 525 5.43 -37.26 -4.86
CA GLU A 525 6.45 -37.12 -5.90
C GLU A 525 6.16 -37.99 -7.14
N ASP A 526 5.40 -39.08 -6.99
CA ASP A 526 4.96 -39.98 -8.07
C ASP A 526 3.51 -39.63 -8.47
N GLY A 527 3.23 -38.34 -8.69
CA GLY A 527 1.88 -37.82 -8.92
C GLY A 527 1.11 -38.52 -10.05
N GLU A 528 1.81 -39.05 -11.05
CA GLU A 528 1.23 -39.87 -12.12
C GLU A 528 0.58 -41.16 -11.60
N LYS A 529 1.20 -41.85 -10.63
CA LYS A 529 0.62 -43.08 -10.04
C LYS A 529 -0.63 -42.78 -9.21
N LEU A 530 -0.64 -41.61 -8.58
CA LEU A 530 -1.77 -41.08 -7.83
C LEU A 530 -2.99 -40.87 -8.72
N VAL A 531 -2.79 -40.16 -9.84
CA VAL A 531 -3.83 -39.88 -10.82
C VAL A 531 -4.25 -41.16 -11.55
N ASP A 532 -3.30 -42.03 -11.89
CA ASP A 532 -3.56 -43.35 -12.46
C ASP A 532 -4.50 -44.18 -11.61
N THR A 533 -4.38 -44.11 -10.28
CA THR A 533 -5.29 -44.81 -9.37
C THR A 533 -6.73 -44.31 -9.55
N ALA A 534 -6.94 -42.99 -9.64
CA ALA A 534 -8.26 -42.42 -9.91
C ALA A 534 -8.83 -42.91 -11.26
N ILE A 535 -8.00 -42.87 -12.30
CA ILE A 535 -8.41 -43.28 -13.66
C ILE A 535 -8.72 -44.77 -13.72
N LYS A 536 -7.87 -45.64 -13.16
CA LYS A 536 -8.06 -47.10 -13.19
C LYS A 536 -9.25 -47.55 -12.35
N SER A 537 -9.46 -46.95 -11.18
CA SER A 537 -10.54 -47.35 -10.28
C SER A 537 -11.89 -46.75 -10.65
N PHE A 538 -11.91 -45.50 -11.15
CA PHE A 538 -13.16 -44.74 -11.31
C PHE A 538 -13.34 -44.10 -12.69
N GLY A 539 -12.37 -44.21 -13.60
CA GLY A 539 -12.46 -43.78 -15.00
C GLY A 539 -12.28 -42.28 -15.25
N ARG A 540 -12.15 -41.46 -14.21
CA ARG A 540 -12.04 -39.99 -14.29
C ARG A 540 -11.38 -39.38 -13.07
N ILE A 541 -11.10 -38.08 -13.12
CA ILE A 541 -10.65 -37.25 -12.00
C ILE A 541 -11.24 -35.85 -12.16
N ASP A 542 -11.83 -35.30 -11.10
CA ASP A 542 -12.51 -34.00 -11.12
C ASP A 542 -11.88 -32.99 -10.16
N VAL A 543 -11.42 -33.47 -9.00
CA VAL A 543 -10.86 -32.63 -7.94
C VAL A 543 -9.56 -33.23 -7.44
N VAL A 544 -8.54 -32.38 -7.27
CA VAL A 544 -7.31 -32.70 -6.55
C VAL A 544 -7.21 -31.80 -5.32
N VAL A 545 -7.12 -32.40 -4.14
CA VAL A 545 -6.81 -31.71 -2.89
C VAL A 545 -5.38 -32.07 -2.48
N ASN A 546 -4.44 -31.17 -2.76
CA ASN A 546 -3.03 -31.32 -2.37
C ASN A 546 -2.86 -30.93 -0.90
N ASN A 547 -2.94 -31.92 -0.01
CA ASN A 547 -2.90 -31.75 1.44
C ASN A 547 -1.70 -32.46 2.12
N ALA A 548 -1.05 -33.41 1.44
CA ALA A 548 0.10 -34.12 2.00
C ALA A 548 1.16 -33.18 2.59
N GLY A 549 1.73 -33.57 3.73
CA GLY A 549 2.64 -32.71 4.44
C GLY A 549 3.41 -33.39 5.57
N ILE A 550 4.54 -32.79 5.92
CA ILE A 550 5.43 -33.19 7.00
C ILE A 550 6.01 -31.95 7.69
N LEU A 551 6.57 -32.13 8.89
CA LEU A 551 7.35 -31.08 9.56
C LEU A 551 8.79 -31.55 9.81
N ARG A 552 9.74 -30.63 9.67
CA ARG A 552 11.16 -30.79 10.02
C ARG A 552 11.65 -29.51 10.69
N ASP A 553 10.96 -29.18 11.78
CA ASP A 553 11.09 -27.90 12.47
C ASP A 553 12.40 -27.84 13.24
N LYS A 554 13.27 -26.92 12.82
CA LYS A 554 14.57 -26.65 13.43
C LYS A 554 14.91 -25.19 13.17
N ALA A 555 15.50 -24.52 14.15
CA ALA A 555 16.16 -23.23 13.92
C ALA A 555 17.05 -23.33 12.67
N PHE A 556 17.07 -22.30 11.83
CA PHE A 556 17.72 -22.30 10.52
C PHE A 556 19.19 -22.70 10.59
N VAL A 557 19.91 -22.39 11.67
CA VAL A 557 21.29 -22.87 11.88
C VAL A 557 21.39 -24.40 11.99
N ASN A 558 20.39 -25.06 12.57
CA ASN A 558 20.38 -26.49 12.88
C ASN A 558 19.66 -27.32 11.80
N ALA A 559 18.86 -26.69 10.94
CA ALA A 559 18.22 -27.35 9.81
C ALA A 559 19.27 -27.95 8.85
N THR A 560 19.16 -29.23 8.53
CA THR A 560 20.08 -29.91 7.61
C THR A 560 19.63 -29.75 6.15
N PRO A 561 20.51 -29.96 5.16
CA PRO A 561 20.10 -30.02 3.75
C PRO A 561 18.97 -31.04 3.49
N GLN A 562 18.97 -32.16 4.21
CA GLN A 562 17.94 -33.20 4.11
C GLN A 562 16.59 -32.72 4.68
N ASP A 563 16.61 -31.96 5.79
CA ASP A 563 15.39 -31.34 6.35
C ASP A 563 14.78 -30.34 5.36
N TRP A 564 15.61 -29.57 4.66
CA TRP A 564 15.16 -28.64 3.61
C TRP A 564 14.56 -29.38 2.42
N ASP A 565 15.32 -30.32 1.87
CA ASP A 565 14.97 -31.05 0.66
C ASP A 565 13.69 -31.88 0.83
N LEU A 566 13.54 -32.60 1.95
CA LEU A 566 12.37 -33.43 2.17
C LEU A 566 11.08 -32.58 2.30
N VAL A 567 11.15 -31.45 2.99
CA VAL A 567 10.01 -30.52 3.11
C VAL A 567 9.66 -29.91 1.75
N TYR A 568 10.64 -29.50 0.96
CA TYR A 568 10.42 -29.03 -0.41
C TYR A 568 9.75 -30.10 -1.28
N ARG A 569 10.28 -31.33 -1.29
CA ARG A 569 9.79 -32.43 -2.12
C ARG A 569 8.35 -32.80 -1.79
N VAL A 570 8.01 -32.94 -0.51
CA VAL A 570 6.65 -33.30 -0.11
C VAL A 570 5.65 -32.17 -0.40
N HIS A 571 5.99 -30.94 0.00
CA HIS A 571 5.02 -29.85 -0.05
C HIS A 571 4.93 -29.19 -1.41
N LEU A 572 6.04 -28.66 -1.93
CA LEU A 572 6.01 -27.82 -3.12
C LEU A 572 6.10 -28.67 -4.39
N ARG A 573 7.12 -29.54 -4.47
CA ARG A 573 7.31 -30.39 -5.66
C ARG A 573 6.21 -31.45 -5.80
N GLY A 574 5.78 -32.06 -4.70
CA GLY A 574 4.65 -32.99 -4.68
C GLY A 574 3.34 -32.36 -5.14
N THR A 575 3.01 -31.15 -4.66
CA THR A 575 1.85 -30.39 -5.14
C THR A 575 1.94 -30.12 -6.65
N TYR A 576 3.12 -29.77 -7.15
CA TYR A 576 3.37 -29.63 -8.59
C TYR A 576 3.15 -30.96 -9.33
N LYS A 577 3.76 -32.06 -8.90
CA LYS A 577 3.71 -33.36 -9.57
C LYS A 577 2.30 -33.91 -9.69
N VAL A 578 1.52 -33.87 -8.61
CA VAL A 578 0.11 -34.31 -8.62
C VAL A 578 -0.74 -33.41 -9.52
N SER A 579 -0.60 -32.08 -9.40
CA SER A 579 -1.34 -31.13 -10.25
C SER A 579 -0.99 -31.29 -11.73
N LYS A 580 0.29 -31.53 -12.03
CA LYS A 580 0.82 -31.74 -13.38
C LYS A 580 0.28 -33.03 -14.00
N ALA A 581 0.16 -34.10 -13.22
CA ALA A 581 -0.42 -35.36 -13.66
C ALA A 581 -1.94 -35.24 -13.93
N ALA A 582 -2.67 -34.48 -13.10
CA ALA A 582 -4.12 -34.30 -13.28
C ALA A 582 -4.48 -33.37 -14.45
N TRP A 583 -3.60 -32.40 -14.77
CA TRP A 583 -3.87 -31.33 -15.73
C TRP A 583 -4.36 -31.78 -17.11
N PRO A 584 -3.75 -32.80 -17.78
CA PRO A 584 -4.22 -33.25 -19.10
C PRO A 584 -5.65 -33.78 -19.07
N HIS A 585 -6.06 -34.42 -17.97
CA HIS A 585 -7.44 -34.91 -17.79
C HIS A 585 -8.39 -33.73 -17.66
N PHE A 586 -8.07 -32.74 -16.82
CA PHE A 586 -8.88 -31.54 -16.66
C PHE A 586 -9.03 -30.74 -17.95
N VAL A 587 -7.94 -30.56 -18.71
CA VAL A 587 -7.97 -29.90 -20.02
C VAL A 587 -8.87 -30.65 -21.01
N LYS A 588 -8.80 -31.99 -21.05
CA LYS A 588 -9.65 -32.82 -21.93
C LYS A 588 -11.12 -32.71 -21.54
N GLN A 589 -11.42 -32.68 -20.24
CA GLN A 589 -12.77 -32.59 -19.70
C GLN A 589 -13.36 -31.17 -19.77
N LYS A 590 -12.52 -30.15 -19.99
CA LYS A 590 -12.87 -28.73 -19.83
C LYS A 590 -13.47 -28.41 -18.45
N SER A 591 -12.98 -29.12 -17.43
CA SER A 591 -13.40 -28.98 -16.04
C SER A 591 -12.37 -29.64 -15.14
N GLY A 592 -12.08 -28.99 -14.00
CA GLY A 592 -11.24 -29.55 -12.95
C GLY A 592 -11.03 -28.56 -11.82
N VAL A 593 -10.81 -29.06 -10.61
CA VAL A 593 -10.54 -28.20 -9.44
C VAL A 593 -9.28 -28.66 -8.72
N ILE A 594 -8.42 -27.70 -8.41
CA ILE A 594 -7.21 -27.90 -7.62
C ILE A 594 -7.33 -27.08 -6.33
N ILE A 595 -7.32 -27.74 -5.18
CA ILE A 595 -7.25 -27.09 -3.87
C ILE A 595 -5.89 -27.37 -3.25
N ASN A 596 -5.12 -26.32 -3.04
CA ASN A 596 -3.76 -26.42 -2.53
C ASN A 596 -3.67 -25.95 -1.08
N THR A 597 -2.97 -26.71 -0.25
CA THR A 597 -2.84 -26.42 1.18
C THR A 597 -1.56 -25.61 1.45
N ASN A 598 -1.72 -24.32 1.71
CA ASN A 598 -0.70 -23.43 2.26
C ASN A 598 -0.67 -23.53 3.80
N SER A 599 -0.29 -22.48 4.51
CA SER A 599 -0.26 -22.33 5.96
C SER A 599 -0.11 -20.85 6.32
N ALA A 600 -0.57 -20.44 7.50
CA ALA A 600 -0.22 -19.13 8.06
C ALA A 600 1.31 -18.94 8.16
N VAL A 601 2.07 -20.02 8.36
CA VAL A 601 3.56 -19.97 8.34
C VAL A 601 4.08 -19.61 6.95
N GLY A 602 3.48 -20.09 5.87
CA GLY A 602 3.85 -19.70 4.51
C GLY A 602 3.48 -18.25 4.18
N LEU A 603 2.39 -17.74 4.76
CA LEU A 603 1.95 -16.35 4.56
C LEU A 603 2.81 -15.35 5.33
N PHE A 604 3.10 -15.63 6.61
CA PHE A 604 3.68 -14.66 7.54
C PHE A 604 5.12 -14.98 7.97
N GLY A 605 5.59 -16.21 7.74
CA GLY A 605 6.83 -16.72 8.33
C GLY A 605 6.68 -17.17 9.78
N ASN A 606 7.63 -17.98 10.25
CA ASN A 606 7.75 -18.40 11.64
C ASN A 606 9.20 -18.79 11.99
N PHE A 607 9.58 -18.59 13.24
CA PHE A 607 10.86 -19.04 13.77
C PHE A 607 10.98 -20.57 13.69
N GLY A 608 12.10 -21.08 13.17
CA GLY A 608 12.38 -22.52 13.15
C GLY A 608 11.70 -23.30 12.01
N GLN A 609 11.04 -22.60 11.09
CA GLN A 609 10.27 -23.19 9.99
C GLN A 609 10.62 -22.56 8.64
N THR A 610 11.88 -22.22 8.41
CA THR A 610 12.34 -21.59 7.15
C THR A 610 12.08 -22.45 5.91
N ASN A 611 12.32 -23.76 5.98
CA ASN A 611 12.01 -24.73 4.91
C ASN A 611 10.50 -24.81 4.64
N TYR A 612 9.69 -24.97 5.70
CA TYR A 612 8.25 -25.10 5.59
C TYR A 612 7.58 -23.82 5.09
N SER A 613 7.99 -22.66 5.63
CA SER A 613 7.54 -21.35 5.17
C SER A 613 7.82 -21.14 3.69
N ALA A 614 9.03 -21.44 3.23
CA ALA A 614 9.40 -21.32 1.82
C ALA A 614 8.54 -22.23 0.93
N ALA A 615 8.39 -23.51 1.29
CA ALA A 615 7.61 -24.46 0.49
C ALA A 615 6.13 -24.07 0.44
N LYS A 616 5.53 -23.68 1.57
CA LYS A 616 4.12 -23.29 1.67
C LYS A 616 3.83 -21.98 0.96
N ALA A 617 4.71 -20.99 1.04
CA ALA A 617 4.62 -19.78 0.22
C ALA A 617 4.70 -20.10 -1.28
N GLY A 618 5.63 -20.97 -1.70
CA GLY A 618 5.76 -21.37 -3.10
C GLY A 618 4.49 -22.00 -3.70
N ILE A 619 3.71 -22.72 -2.88
CA ILE A 619 2.41 -23.28 -3.30
C ILE A 619 1.45 -22.17 -3.74
N GLN A 620 1.47 -21.01 -3.09
CA GLN A 620 0.62 -19.88 -3.48
C GLN A 620 1.00 -19.34 -4.87
N GLY A 621 2.31 -19.14 -5.13
CA GLY A 621 2.79 -18.70 -6.45
C GLY A 621 2.46 -19.69 -7.57
N LEU A 622 2.57 -21.00 -7.30
CA LEU A 622 2.10 -22.05 -8.21
C LEU A 622 0.60 -21.90 -8.48
N THR A 623 -0.21 -21.80 -7.42
CA THR A 623 -1.67 -21.80 -7.52
C THR A 623 -2.20 -20.59 -8.29
N ASN A 624 -1.64 -19.41 -8.06
CA ASN A 624 -2.00 -18.19 -8.77
C ASN A 624 -1.80 -18.36 -10.29
N THR A 625 -0.68 -18.95 -10.71
CA THR A 625 -0.44 -19.25 -12.13
C THR A 625 -1.40 -20.32 -12.68
N LEU A 626 -1.67 -21.39 -11.92
CA LEU A 626 -2.63 -22.42 -12.34
C LEU A 626 -4.04 -21.86 -12.53
N ALA A 627 -4.46 -20.93 -11.68
CA ALA A 627 -5.74 -20.24 -11.81
C ALA A 627 -5.82 -19.44 -13.14
N ILE A 628 -4.75 -18.74 -13.50
CA ILE A 628 -4.67 -17.97 -14.76
C ILE A 628 -4.68 -18.91 -15.98
N GLU A 629 -3.84 -19.94 -15.99
CA GLU A 629 -3.73 -20.85 -17.14
C GLU A 629 -4.95 -21.76 -17.31
N GLY A 630 -5.58 -22.11 -16.19
CA GLY A 630 -6.72 -23.02 -16.12
C GLY A 630 -8.04 -22.41 -16.54
N ALA A 631 -8.20 -21.09 -16.38
CA ALA A 631 -9.46 -20.38 -16.62
C ALA A 631 -10.10 -20.69 -17.99
N LYS A 632 -9.30 -20.67 -19.07
CA LYS A 632 -9.78 -20.96 -20.43
C LYS A 632 -10.23 -22.41 -20.66
N TYR A 633 -9.91 -23.31 -19.73
CA TYR A 633 -10.27 -24.72 -19.76
C TYR A 633 -11.33 -25.07 -18.70
N GLY A 634 -11.91 -24.08 -18.01
CA GLY A 634 -12.83 -24.35 -16.89
C GLY A 634 -12.13 -24.97 -15.67
N ILE A 635 -10.81 -24.83 -15.56
CA ILE A 635 -10.04 -25.34 -14.43
C ILE A 635 -9.88 -24.23 -13.39
N ARG A 636 -10.25 -24.52 -12.15
CA ARG A 636 -10.14 -23.58 -11.02
C ARG A 636 -9.07 -24.05 -10.05
N ALA A 637 -8.31 -23.11 -9.48
CA ALA A 637 -7.28 -23.42 -8.50
C ALA A 637 -7.33 -22.41 -7.35
N ASN A 638 -7.44 -22.88 -6.11
CA ASN A 638 -7.52 -22.02 -4.91
C ASN A 638 -6.59 -22.51 -3.79
N VAL A 639 -6.26 -21.61 -2.86
CA VAL A 639 -5.38 -21.87 -1.72
C VAL A 639 -6.15 -21.79 -0.41
N ILE A 640 -5.90 -22.74 0.49
CA ILE A 640 -6.32 -22.66 1.89
C ILE A 640 -5.11 -22.59 2.83
N ALA A 641 -5.21 -21.81 3.89
CA ALA A 641 -4.26 -21.73 5.00
C ALA A 641 -4.99 -22.18 6.28
N PRO A 642 -5.04 -23.50 6.54
CA PRO A 642 -5.86 -24.05 7.60
C PRO A 642 -5.21 -23.91 8.98
N ASN A 643 -6.03 -23.75 10.01
CA ASN A 643 -5.70 -24.01 11.41
C ASN A 643 -6.58 -25.13 11.95
N ALA A 644 -5.94 -26.22 12.37
CA ALA A 644 -6.58 -27.36 13.02
C ALA A 644 -5.60 -28.13 13.90
N GLY A 645 -6.13 -28.79 14.93
CA GLY A 645 -5.52 -29.86 15.70
C GLY A 645 -5.30 -31.09 14.82
N THR A 646 -4.04 -31.44 14.63
CA THR A 646 -3.57 -32.57 13.83
C THR A 646 -2.33 -33.15 14.49
N ALA A 647 -1.85 -34.30 14.01
CA ALA A 647 -0.56 -34.84 14.45
C ALA A 647 0.61 -33.85 14.26
N MET A 648 0.54 -32.96 13.26
CA MET A 648 1.56 -31.93 13.03
C MET A 648 1.48 -30.78 14.04
N THR A 649 0.28 -30.33 14.42
CA THR A 649 0.12 -29.20 15.36
C THR A 649 0.22 -29.64 16.81
N ALA A 650 -0.02 -30.92 17.12
CA ALA A 650 0.19 -31.51 18.44
C ALA A 650 1.65 -31.46 18.93
N THR A 651 2.62 -31.24 18.04
CA THR A 651 4.04 -31.06 18.45
C THR A 651 4.34 -29.66 18.97
N ILE A 652 3.44 -28.69 18.75
CA ILE A 652 3.66 -27.28 19.06
C ILE A 652 2.50 -26.60 19.82
N MET A 653 1.35 -27.27 19.98
CA MET A 653 0.18 -26.77 20.70
C MET A 653 -0.15 -27.64 21.93
N PRO A 654 -0.72 -27.06 23.00
CA PRO A 654 -1.27 -27.84 24.12
C PRO A 654 -2.36 -28.82 23.67
N ALA A 655 -2.49 -29.97 24.35
CA ALA A 655 -3.40 -31.04 23.96
C ALA A 655 -4.87 -30.58 23.93
N GLU A 656 -5.26 -29.73 24.88
CA GLU A 656 -6.62 -29.18 25.00
C GLU A 656 -6.95 -28.29 23.80
N ILE A 657 -5.97 -27.53 23.29
CA ILE A 657 -6.14 -26.69 22.09
C ILE A 657 -6.24 -27.56 20.84
N VAL A 658 -5.42 -28.62 20.74
CA VAL A 658 -5.49 -29.58 19.63
C VAL A 658 -6.87 -30.25 19.57
N GLU A 659 -7.44 -30.59 20.72
CA GLU A 659 -8.73 -31.28 20.79
C GLU A 659 -9.91 -30.41 20.32
N ILE A 660 -9.89 -29.11 20.64
CA ILE A 660 -11.00 -28.20 20.26
C ILE A 660 -10.91 -27.71 18.81
N LEU A 661 -9.71 -27.65 18.22
CA LEU A 661 -9.49 -27.17 16.84
C LEU A 661 -9.72 -28.28 15.81
N LYS A 662 -10.97 -28.71 15.64
CA LYS A 662 -11.28 -29.90 14.83
C LYS A 662 -10.98 -29.72 13.32
N PRO A 663 -10.33 -30.69 12.65
CA PRO A 663 -10.13 -30.68 11.20
C PRO A 663 -11.42 -30.53 10.38
N GLU A 664 -12.54 -31.02 10.91
CA GLU A 664 -13.88 -30.94 10.33
C GLU A 664 -14.35 -29.49 10.14
N TYR A 665 -13.79 -28.53 10.90
CA TYR A 665 -14.11 -27.11 10.74
C TYR A 665 -13.50 -26.46 9.49
N VAL A 666 -12.61 -27.17 8.80
CA VAL A 666 -11.99 -26.71 7.55
C VAL A 666 -12.67 -27.31 6.32
N ALA A 667 -13.15 -28.55 6.44
CA ALA A 667 -13.65 -29.33 5.31
C ALA A 667 -14.75 -28.62 4.49
N PRO A 668 -15.76 -27.93 5.10
CA PRO A 668 -16.82 -27.26 4.35
C PRO A 668 -16.34 -26.27 3.30
N LEU A 669 -15.30 -25.48 3.60
CA LEU A 669 -14.71 -24.57 2.61
C LEU A 669 -14.10 -25.33 1.45
N VAL A 670 -13.35 -26.40 1.73
CA VAL A 670 -12.74 -27.25 0.70
C VAL A 670 -13.80 -27.85 -0.21
N GLY A 671 -14.92 -28.31 0.37
CA GLY A 671 -16.06 -28.82 -0.37
C GLY A 671 -16.65 -27.74 -1.27
N TYR A 672 -16.95 -26.55 -0.73
CA TYR A 672 -17.50 -25.47 -1.53
C TYR A 672 -16.57 -25.09 -2.68
N LEU A 673 -15.29 -24.87 -2.41
CA LEU A 673 -14.32 -24.52 -3.46
C LEU A 673 -14.21 -25.59 -4.55
N ALA A 674 -14.41 -26.86 -4.21
CA ALA A 674 -14.40 -28.00 -5.14
C ALA A 674 -15.70 -28.18 -5.95
N HIS A 675 -16.82 -27.59 -5.53
CA HIS A 675 -18.12 -27.81 -6.17
C HIS A 675 -18.26 -27.01 -7.47
N ASP A 676 -19.02 -27.53 -8.44
CA ASP A 676 -19.20 -26.92 -9.78
C ASP A 676 -19.88 -25.54 -9.73
N SER A 677 -20.71 -25.28 -8.71
CA SER A 677 -21.37 -23.98 -8.53
C SER A 677 -20.42 -22.85 -8.16
N THR A 678 -19.17 -23.14 -7.79
CA THR A 678 -18.22 -22.14 -7.34
C THR A 678 -17.56 -21.42 -8.52
N PRO A 679 -17.75 -20.10 -8.68
CA PRO A 679 -17.09 -19.34 -9.74
C PRO A 679 -15.64 -18.96 -9.38
N HIS A 680 -15.24 -19.15 -8.12
CA HIS A 680 -14.01 -18.59 -7.58
C HIS A 680 -12.76 -19.41 -7.97
N THR A 681 -11.70 -18.70 -8.34
CA THR A 681 -10.36 -19.22 -8.67
C THR A 681 -9.32 -18.16 -8.31
N GLY A 682 -8.09 -18.59 -7.99
CA GLY A 682 -6.98 -17.70 -7.63
C GLY A 682 -7.09 -17.08 -6.23
N LYS A 683 -8.05 -17.50 -5.40
CA LYS A 683 -8.27 -16.95 -4.06
C LYS A 683 -7.45 -17.67 -3.00
N THR A 684 -7.10 -16.96 -1.93
CA THR A 684 -6.40 -17.51 -0.75
C THR A 684 -7.28 -17.31 0.48
N PHE A 685 -7.51 -18.36 1.26
CA PHE A 685 -8.37 -18.31 2.45
C PHE A 685 -7.63 -18.70 3.72
N GLN A 686 -7.88 -17.99 4.81
CA GLN A 686 -7.62 -18.49 6.16
C GLN A 686 -8.87 -19.20 6.67
N VAL A 687 -8.69 -20.35 7.31
CA VAL A 687 -9.83 -21.18 7.73
C VAL A 687 -9.47 -22.02 8.97
N GLY A 688 -10.38 -22.05 9.93
CA GLY A 688 -10.22 -22.79 11.19
C GLY A 688 -11.19 -22.27 12.23
N SER A 689 -11.46 -23.04 13.29
CA SER A 689 -12.40 -22.62 14.35
C SER A 689 -13.79 -22.20 13.86
N CYS A 690 -14.27 -22.82 12.77
CA CYS A 690 -15.51 -22.45 12.08
C CYS A 690 -15.55 -20.99 11.62
N TRP A 691 -14.40 -20.38 11.37
CA TRP A 691 -14.28 -19.07 10.75
C TRP A 691 -13.54 -19.20 9.43
N ILE A 692 -13.98 -18.43 8.44
CA ILE A 692 -13.40 -18.38 7.10
C ILE A 692 -13.24 -16.92 6.69
N SER A 693 -12.06 -16.54 6.21
CA SER A 693 -11.78 -15.22 5.61
C SER A 693 -10.96 -15.37 4.35
N GLU A 694 -11.29 -14.61 3.32
CA GLU A 694 -10.35 -14.37 2.21
C GLU A 694 -9.21 -13.46 2.69
N ILE A 695 -8.01 -13.70 2.17
CA ILE A 695 -6.82 -12.88 2.41
C ILE A 695 -6.09 -12.58 1.09
N ARG A 696 -5.69 -11.33 0.89
CA ARG A 696 -4.98 -10.86 -0.31
C ARG A 696 -3.86 -9.89 0.04
N ARG A 697 -3.03 -9.53 -0.94
CA ARG A 697 -2.00 -8.50 -0.79
C ARG A 697 -2.58 -7.11 -1.02
N GLN A 698 -2.30 -6.19 -0.12
CA GLN A 698 -2.53 -4.75 -0.29
C GLN A 698 -1.18 -4.07 -0.48
N ARG A 699 -1.13 -3.11 -1.40
CA ARG A 699 0.05 -2.33 -1.75
C ARG A 699 -0.14 -0.86 -1.34
N THR A 700 0.89 -0.21 -0.82
CA THR A 700 0.89 1.24 -0.59
C THR A 700 0.79 2.02 -1.90
N GLY A 701 0.34 3.27 -1.87
CA GLY A 701 0.58 4.19 -3.00
C GLY A 701 2.06 4.48 -3.26
N GLY A 702 2.93 4.25 -2.26
CA GLY A 702 4.39 4.33 -2.39
C GLY A 702 4.90 5.73 -2.73
N VAL A 703 6.11 5.79 -3.29
CA VAL A 703 6.78 7.02 -3.72
C VAL A 703 7.37 6.82 -5.12
N ALA A 704 6.99 7.70 -6.03
CA ALA A 704 7.62 7.85 -7.34
C ALA A 704 8.77 8.85 -7.24
N PHE A 705 9.97 8.43 -7.64
CA PHE A 705 11.16 9.28 -7.69
C PHE A 705 11.43 9.72 -9.14
N PRO A 706 11.90 10.96 -9.35
CA PRO A 706 12.17 11.47 -10.68
C PRO A 706 13.27 10.68 -11.40
N LEU A 707 13.04 10.37 -12.67
CA LEU A 707 13.92 9.53 -13.49
C LEU A 707 15.03 10.31 -14.21
N ASN A 708 14.94 11.64 -14.25
CA ASN A 708 15.94 12.50 -14.88
C ASN A 708 17.19 12.71 -14.02
N LYS A 709 17.21 12.21 -12.78
CA LYS A 709 18.39 12.22 -11.90
C LYS A 709 18.62 10.86 -11.23
N PRO A 710 19.88 10.54 -10.86
CA PRO A 710 20.16 9.33 -10.11
C PRO A 710 19.43 9.34 -8.76
N ILE A 711 18.60 8.33 -8.52
CA ILE A 711 17.97 8.08 -7.21
C ILE A 711 19.06 7.58 -6.25
N LYS A 712 19.15 8.12 -5.04
CA LYS A 712 20.16 7.73 -4.04
C LYS A 712 19.49 7.02 -2.86
N PRO A 713 20.15 6.10 -2.14
CA PRO A 713 19.55 5.43 -0.99
C PRO A 713 19.20 6.41 0.15
N GLU A 714 19.87 7.56 0.20
CA GLU A 714 19.52 8.67 1.10
C GLU A 714 18.12 9.23 0.81
N ASP A 715 17.72 9.29 -0.47
CA ASP A 715 16.40 9.78 -0.88
C ASP A 715 15.32 8.77 -0.45
N VAL A 716 15.60 7.48 -0.63
CA VAL A 716 14.77 6.38 -0.09
C VAL A 716 14.65 6.47 1.43
N ALA A 717 15.76 6.70 2.14
CA ALA A 717 15.76 6.84 3.60
C ALA A 717 14.92 8.03 4.08
N LYS A 718 15.02 9.19 3.41
CA LYS A 718 14.25 10.39 3.74
C LYS A 718 12.74 10.17 3.54
N ARG A 719 12.38 9.46 2.47
CA ARG A 719 10.97 9.18 2.10
C ARG A 719 10.46 7.85 2.65
N TRP A 720 11.21 7.19 3.52
CA TRP A 720 10.88 5.83 3.98
C TRP A 720 9.49 5.74 4.59
N LYS A 721 9.11 6.72 5.42
CA LYS A 721 7.80 6.78 6.07
C LYS A 721 6.66 6.78 5.06
N ASP A 722 6.83 7.42 3.91
CA ASP A 722 5.81 7.50 2.85
C ASP A 722 5.76 6.22 2.02
N ILE A 723 6.92 5.60 1.77
CA ILE A 723 7.02 4.32 1.05
C ILE A 723 6.25 3.21 1.77
N VAL A 724 6.30 3.19 3.11
CA VAL A 724 5.63 2.17 3.94
C VAL A 724 4.30 2.65 4.53
N ASN A 725 3.76 3.78 4.07
CA ASN A 725 2.50 4.30 4.57
C ASN A 725 1.31 3.61 3.90
N PHE A 726 0.55 2.83 4.69
CA PHE A 726 -0.69 2.22 4.23
C PHE A 726 -1.95 3.02 4.61
N ASN A 727 -1.80 4.13 5.36
CA ASN A 727 -2.89 4.85 5.99
C ASN A 727 -3.13 6.24 5.35
N ASP A 728 -2.55 6.53 4.19
CA ASP A 728 -2.70 7.80 3.48
C ASP A 728 -3.82 7.79 2.42
N GLY A 729 -4.69 6.77 2.46
CA GLY A 729 -5.80 6.61 1.52
C GLY A 729 -5.41 6.11 0.12
N ARG A 730 -4.13 5.88 -0.17
CA ARG A 730 -3.66 5.38 -1.49
C ARG A 730 -3.42 3.86 -1.53
N ALA A 731 -3.50 3.20 -0.38
CA ALA A 731 -3.31 1.75 -0.31
C ALA A 731 -4.45 1.01 -1.02
N HIS A 732 -4.11 0.06 -1.90
CA HIS A 732 -5.08 -0.65 -2.73
C HIS A 732 -4.61 -2.07 -3.04
N HIS A 733 -5.51 -2.92 -3.55
CA HIS A 733 -5.18 -4.25 -4.02
C HIS A 733 -4.77 -4.23 -5.49
N VAL A 734 -3.64 -4.89 -5.79
CA VAL A 734 -3.19 -5.13 -7.16
C VAL A 734 -3.53 -6.56 -7.56
N ALA A 735 -4.32 -6.70 -8.63
CA ALA A 735 -4.90 -7.98 -9.01
C ALA A 735 -3.96 -8.88 -9.83
N ASN A 736 -3.05 -8.29 -10.61
CA ASN A 736 -2.20 -9.06 -11.54
C ASN A 736 -0.90 -8.32 -11.93
N THR A 737 0.00 -9.06 -12.60
CA THR A 737 1.30 -8.55 -13.07
C THR A 737 1.18 -7.38 -14.05
N ARG A 738 0.15 -7.36 -14.90
CA ARG A 738 -0.08 -6.27 -15.87
C ARG A 738 -0.44 -4.98 -15.16
N GLN A 739 -1.38 -5.03 -14.21
CA GLN A 739 -1.74 -3.89 -13.37
C GLN A 739 -0.53 -3.38 -12.58
N SER A 740 0.22 -4.27 -11.92
CA SER A 740 1.44 -3.88 -11.19
C SER A 740 2.43 -3.14 -12.11
N SER A 741 2.68 -3.69 -13.30
CA SER A 741 3.65 -3.12 -14.24
C SER A 741 3.19 -1.78 -14.79
N ALA A 742 1.90 -1.65 -15.12
CA ALA A 742 1.32 -0.39 -15.59
C ALA A 742 1.46 0.72 -14.54
N GLU A 743 1.05 0.46 -13.31
CA GLU A 743 1.10 1.44 -12.21
C GLU A 743 2.55 1.83 -11.85
N LEU A 744 3.52 0.91 -11.92
CA LEU A 744 4.93 1.28 -11.74
C LEU A 744 5.45 2.15 -12.89
N LEU A 745 5.03 1.86 -14.12
CA LEU A 745 5.42 2.60 -15.33
C LEU A 745 4.74 3.95 -15.48
N GLU A 746 3.67 4.26 -14.72
CA GLU A 746 3.04 5.58 -14.74
C GLU A 746 4.06 6.69 -14.51
N ASN A 747 5.04 6.50 -13.62
CA ASN A 747 6.11 7.48 -13.37
C ASN A 747 7.03 7.73 -14.59
N ALA A 748 7.15 6.74 -15.50
CA ALA A 748 7.88 6.90 -16.75
C ALA A 748 7.05 7.66 -17.80
N SER A 749 5.73 7.46 -17.80
CA SER A 749 4.79 8.07 -18.74
C SER A 749 4.37 9.48 -18.32
N SER A 750 4.44 9.82 -17.04
CA SER A 750 4.03 11.10 -16.48
C SER A 750 5.06 12.22 -16.63
N GLY A 751 6.20 11.98 -17.31
CA GLY A 751 7.25 12.97 -17.54
C GLY A 751 7.89 13.48 -16.25
N ALA A 752 9.02 12.89 -15.86
CA ALA A 752 9.91 13.30 -14.74
C ALA A 752 9.49 14.59 -14.00
N SER A 753 8.73 14.45 -12.92
CA SER A 753 8.38 15.56 -12.04
C SER A 753 9.62 16.01 -11.26
N ASN A 754 10.17 17.15 -11.68
CA ASN A 754 11.33 17.81 -11.10
C ASN A 754 11.11 18.18 -9.64
N ASP A 755 12.16 18.02 -8.81
CA ASP A 755 12.54 19.13 -7.93
C ASP A 755 13.91 19.03 -7.25
N GLU A 756 14.47 20.23 -7.01
CA GLU A 756 15.69 20.61 -6.28
C GLU A 756 17.03 20.54 -7.05
N ASP A 757 17.17 21.37 -8.10
CA ASP A 757 18.28 22.33 -8.28
C ASP A 757 17.84 23.41 -9.31
N GLU A 758 17.70 24.65 -8.85
CA GLU A 758 17.45 25.92 -9.57
C GLU A 758 16.81 25.90 -10.99
N GLU A 759 15.53 25.51 -11.13
CA GLU A 759 14.79 25.81 -12.35
C GLU A 759 14.42 27.31 -12.43
N THR A 760 14.73 27.91 -13.57
CA THR A 760 14.26 29.24 -13.95
C THR A 760 12.95 29.12 -14.71
N VAL A 761 12.01 30.06 -14.50
CA VAL A 761 10.74 30.13 -15.25
C VAL A 761 11.03 30.25 -16.76
N ASP A 762 10.63 29.25 -17.56
CA ASP A 762 10.79 29.24 -19.02
C ASP A 762 9.58 29.88 -19.70
N VAL A 763 9.61 31.22 -19.78
CA VAL A 763 8.54 32.04 -20.37
C VAL A 763 8.36 31.75 -21.86
N ALA A 764 9.44 31.45 -22.59
CA ALA A 764 9.39 31.21 -24.03
C ALA A 764 8.60 29.94 -24.35
N ARG A 765 8.91 28.85 -23.63
CA ARG A 765 8.21 27.57 -23.77
C ARG A 765 6.75 27.69 -23.34
N ALA A 766 6.48 28.40 -22.26
CA ALA A 766 5.11 28.61 -21.78
C ALA A 766 4.23 29.27 -22.85
N TYR A 767 4.72 30.33 -23.51
CA TYR A 767 3.96 31.02 -24.56
C TYR A 767 3.79 30.21 -25.85
N ALA A 768 4.73 29.31 -26.16
CA ALA A 768 4.64 28.40 -27.29
C ALA A 768 3.65 27.24 -27.03
N ALA A 769 3.36 26.90 -25.78
CA ALA A 769 2.48 25.81 -25.41
C ALA A 769 1.00 26.16 -25.68
N LYS A 770 0.38 25.43 -26.59
CA LYS A 770 -1.07 25.47 -26.86
C LYS A 770 -1.61 24.05 -26.77
N SER A 771 -2.73 23.85 -26.09
CA SER A 771 -3.34 22.53 -26.02
C SER A 771 -3.98 22.14 -27.36
N GLU A 772 -4.03 20.84 -27.62
CA GLU A 772 -4.95 20.30 -28.61
C GLU A 772 -6.42 20.64 -28.23
N PRO A 773 -7.33 20.74 -29.21
CA PRO A 773 -8.75 20.93 -28.94
C PRO A 773 -9.34 19.80 -28.10
N GLN A 774 -9.98 20.16 -26.99
CA GLN A 774 -10.66 19.24 -26.07
C GLN A 774 -12.17 19.47 -26.14
N ALA A 775 -12.95 18.39 -26.23
CA ALA A 775 -14.39 18.48 -26.27
C ALA A 775 -14.99 18.74 -24.88
N PHE A 776 -16.00 19.60 -24.80
CA PHE A 776 -16.82 19.83 -23.62
C PHE A 776 -18.31 19.73 -24.00
N ASP A 777 -18.95 18.65 -23.59
CA ASP A 777 -20.38 18.41 -23.79
C ASP A 777 -21.19 18.97 -22.61
N TYR A 778 -22.29 19.66 -22.90
CA TYR A 778 -23.19 20.22 -21.89
C TYR A 778 -24.63 20.27 -22.39
N THR A 779 -25.57 20.31 -21.47
CA THR A 779 -27.01 20.26 -21.70
C THR A 779 -27.70 21.46 -21.08
N LYS A 780 -29.01 21.61 -21.36
CA LYS A 780 -29.85 22.64 -20.71
C LYS A 780 -29.82 22.53 -19.18
N ARG A 781 -29.66 21.33 -18.63
CA ARG A 781 -29.52 21.10 -17.19
C ARG A 781 -28.29 21.83 -16.64
N ASP A 782 -27.17 21.77 -17.35
CA ASP A 782 -25.90 22.29 -16.87
C ASP A 782 -25.90 23.83 -16.86
N VAL A 783 -26.50 24.46 -17.86
CA VAL A 783 -26.62 25.93 -17.91
C VAL A 783 -27.58 26.46 -16.84
N MET A 784 -28.66 25.74 -16.53
CA MET A 784 -29.58 26.08 -15.43
C MET A 784 -28.92 25.87 -14.06
N LEU A 785 -28.20 24.77 -13.88
CA LEU A 785 -27.47 24.48 -12.65
C LEU A 785 -26.42 25.55 -12.36
N TYR A 786 -25.69 25.98 -13.39
CA TYR A 786 -24.77 27.11 -13.29
C TYR A 786 -25.49 28.41 -12.88
N ALA A 787 -26.61 28.73 -13.55
CA ALA A 787 -27.38 29.94 -13.24
C ALA A 787 -27.84 29.96 -11.77
N LEU A 788 -28.38 28.85 -11.25
CA LEU A 788 -28.73 28.70 -9.83
C LEU A 788 -27.49 28.82 -8.92
N GLY A 789 -26.36 28.25 -9.35
CA GLY A 789 -25.07 28.35 -8.67
C GLY A 789 -24.55 29.79 -8.53
N ILE A 790 -24.98 30.71 -9.40
CA ILE A 790 -24.63 32.15 -9.34
C ILE A 790 -25.80 33.03 -8.88
N GLY A 791 -26.76 32.42 -8.17
CA GLY A 791 -27.84 33.13 -7.48
C GLY A 791 -29.05 33.46 -8.34
N ALA A 792 -29.18 32.91 -9.54
CA ALA A 792 -30.46 32.93 -10.23
C ALA A 792 -31.50 32.18 -9.40
N SER A 793 -32.75 32.57 -9.54
CA SER A 793 -33.87 32.04 -8.78
C SER A 793 -35.03 31.75 -9.70
N ARG A 794 -36.13 31.22 -9.15
CA ARG A 794 -37.40 31.06 -9.88
C ARG A 794 -37.94 32.35 -10.54
N LYS A 795 -37.41 33.53 -10.20
CA LYS A 795 -37.78 34.82 -10.82
C LYS A 795 -37.00 35.11 -12.11
N ASP A 796 -35.92 34.39 -12.35
CA ASP A 796 -35.04 34.55 -13.51
C ASP A 796 -35.36 33.49 -14.57
N LEU A 797 -36.64 33.38 -14.98
CA LEU A 797 -37.14 32.32 -15.87
C LEU A 797 -36.30 32.12 -17.15
N PRO A 798 -35.79 33.19 -17.83
CA PRO A 798 -34.89 33.03 -18.97
C PRO A 798 -33.60 32.23 -18.69
N LEU A 799 -33.22 32.02 -17.43
CA LEU A 799 -31.99 31.32 -17.04
C LEU A 799 -32.23 29.97 -16.34
N VAL A 800 -33.41 29.76 -15.75
CA VAL A 800 -33.70 28.58 -14.90
C VAL A 800 -34.89 27.75 -15.36
N TYR A 801 -35.49 28.09 -16.50
CA TYR A 801 -36.61 27.34 -17.08
C TYR A 801 -36.39 27.10 -18.57
N GLU A 802 -36.16 25.85 -18.94
CA GLU A 802 -35.78 25.41 -20.27
C GLU A 802 -36.86 25.61 -21.34
N ASN A 803 -38.13 25.81 -20.93
CA ASN A 803 -39.24 26.10 -21.85
C ASN A 803 -39.64 27.59 -21.86
N SER A 804 -38.85 28.47 -21.25
CA SER A 804 -39.00 29.92 -21.45
C SER A 804 -38.68 30.26 -22.91
N ASP A 805 -39.52 31.05 -23.58
CA ASP A 805 -39.26 31.51 -24.96
C ASP A 805 -37.95 32.32 -25.08
N ALA A 806 -37.47 32.87 -23.96
CA ALA A 806 -36.21 33.59 -23.84
C ALA A 806 -35.08 32.77 -23.17
N PHE A 807 -35.18 31.44 -23.10
CA PHE A 807 -34.19 30.61 -22.43
C PHE A 807 -32.79 30.78 -23.05
N GLN A 808 -31.81 31.12 -22.22
CA GLN A 808 -30.45 31.43 -22.67
C GLN A 808 -29.39 31.01 -21.64
N THR A 809 -28.19 30.74 -22.14
CA THR A 809 -27.02 30.51 -21.30
C THR A 809 -26.49 31.83 -20.76
N PHE A 810 -26.36 31.95 -19.43
CA PHE A 810 -25.78 33.15 -18.85
C PHE A 810 -24.29 33.30 -19.26
N PRO A 811 -23.84 34.46 -19.77
CA PRO A 811 -22.55 34.61 -20.43
C PRO A 811 -21.31 34.13 -19.65
N THR A 812 -21.31 34.30 -18.33
CA THR A 812 -20.17 33.88 -17.49
C THR A 812 -20.04 32.36 -17.37
N PHE A 813 -20.96 31.56 -17.91
CA PHE A 813 -20.79 30.12 -18.09
C PHE A 813 -19.52 29.76 -18.87
N ALA A 814 -18.99 30.70 -19.68
CA ALA A 814 -17.73 30.55 -20.41
C ALA A 814 -16.51 30.15 -19.54
N VAL A 815 -16.58 30.33 -18.21
CA VAL A 815 -15.51 29.91 -17.29
C VAL A 815 -15.55 28.41 -16.97
N ILE A 816 -16.68 27.74 -17.17
CA ILE A 816 -16.91 26.36 -16.74
C ILE A 816 -16.08 25.32 -17.52
N PRO A 817 -15.91 25.42 -18.85
CA PRO A 817 -15.12 24.44 -19.58
C PRO A 817 -13.65 24.39 -19.13
N ALA A 818 -13.15 25.44 -18.46
CA ALA A 818 -11.80 25.48 -17.89
C ALA A 818 -11.53 24.36 -16.88
N PHE A 819 -12.55 23.88 -16.18
CA PHE A 819 -12.42 22.80 -15.19
C PHE A 819 -12.36 21.40 -15.81
N HIS A 820 -12.67 21.28 -17.11
CA HIS A 820 -12.66 20.02 -17.85
C HIS A 820 -11.49 19.94 -18.83
N THR A 821 -10.89 21.08 -19.18
CA THR A 821 -9.94 21.21 -20.30
C THR A 821 -8.62 21.88 -19.88
N ARG A 822 -8.36 21.89 -18.56
CA ARG A 822 -7.32 22.69 -17.91
C ARG A 822 -5.92 22.39 -18.45
N MET A 823 -5.15 23.46 -18.68
CA MET A 823 -3.71 23.41 -18.92
C MET A 823 -2.96 23.20 -17.60
N ASP A 824 -2.04 22.24 -17.56
CA ASP A 824 -1.16 22.04 -16.42
C ASP A 824 -0.09 23.14 -16.41
N LEU A 825 -0.12 23.98 -15.37
CA LEU A 825 0.87 25.05 -15.22
C LEU A 825 2.25 24.52 -14.81
N THR A 826 2.35 23.26 -14.37
CA THR A 826 3.61 22.62 -13.96
C THR A 826 4.51 22.26 -15.13
N ASP A 827 3.99 22.27 -16.37
CA ASP A 827 4.76 21.99 -17.59
C ASP A 827 5.86 23.02 -17.90
N PHE A 828 5.73 24.24 -17.34
CA PHE A 828 6.62 25.37 -17.63
C PHE A 828 6.91 26.27 -16.42
N LEU A 829 6.32 25.99 -15.25
CA LEU A 829 6.68 26.62 -13.99
C LEU A 829 7.49 25.65 -13.14
N PRO A 830 8.51 26.12 -12.40
CA PRO A 830 9.15 25.31 -11.37
C PRO A 830 8.11 24.77 -10.40
N SER A 831 8.32 23.58 -9.85
CA SER A 831 7.34 22.99 -8.94
C SER A 831 7.08 23.91 -7.75
N PHE A 832 5.80 24.05 -7.43
CA PHE A 832 5.31 24.90 -6.36
C PHE A 832 4.19 24.18 -5.63
N ASN A 833 4.07 24.43 -4.32
CA ASN A 833 2.95 23.93 -3.56
C ASN A 833 1.64 24.50 -4.14
N PRO A 834 0.70 23.68 -4.63
CA PRO A 834 -0.57 24.16 -5.19
C PRO A 834 -1.38 25.03 -4.23
N MET A 835 -1.21 24.87 -2.91
CA MET A 835 -1.82 25.73 -1.88
C MET A 835 -1.32 27.19 -1.90
N MET A 836 -0.23 27.45 -2.62
CA MET A 836 0.34 28.79 -2.82
C MET A 836 -0.25 29.51 -4.03
N LEU A 837 -1.04 28.81 -4.86
CA LEU A 837 -1.74 29.35 -6.02
C LEU A 837 -3.07 29.96 -5.58
N LEU A 838 -3.27 31.23 -5.93
CA LEU A 838 -4.51 31.96 -5.72
C LEU A 838 -5.07 32.38 -7.07
N HIS A 839 -6.36 32.13 -7.31
CA HIS A 839 -7.05 32.70 -8.47
C HIS A 839 -7.18 34.21 -8.27
N GLY A 840 -6.48 35.00 -9.06
CA GLY A 840 -6.28 36.43 -8.84
C GLY A 840 -7.24 37.29 -9.66
N GLU A 841 -7.30 37.07 -10.97
CA GLU A 841 -8.16 37.84 -11.88
C GLU A 841 -8.86 36.93 -12.88
N GLN A 842 -10.05 37.35 -13.31
CA GLN A 842 -10.83 36.68 -14.35
C GLN A 842 -11.29 37.70 -15.40
N PHE A 843 -11.16 37.32 -16.66
CA PHE A 843 -11.74 38.01 -17.80
C PHE A 843 -12.55 37.03 -18.64
N VAL A 844 -13.68 37.48 -19.18
CA VAL A 844 -14.51 36.75 -20.15
C VAL A 844 -14.93 37.72 -21.23
N GLU A 845 -14.80 37.31 -22.49
CA GLU A 845 -15.30 38.02 -23.67
C GLU A 845 -16.18 37.08 -24.50
N ILE A 846 -17.36 37.59 -24.86
CA ILE A 846 -18.37 36.89 -25.62
C ILE A 846 -18.33 37.44 -27.05
N LEU A 847 -17.97 36.59 -27.99
CA LEU A 847 -17.95 36.91 -29.41
C LEU A 847 -19.25 36.52 -30.09
N ARG A 848 -19.87 35.42 -29.62
CA ARG A 848 -21.17 34.91 -30.06
C ARG A 848 -21.90 34.31 -28.86
N PRO A 849 -23.25 34.31 -28.85
CA PRO A 849 -24.02 33.65 -27.80
C PRO A 849 -23.59 32.18 -27.64
N ILE A 850 -23.40 31.75 -26.39
CA ILE A 850 -23.14 30.35 -26.08
C ILE A 850 -24.49 29.60 -26.18
N PRO A 851 -24.58 28.51 -26.96
CA PRO A 851 -25.81 27.73 -27.05
C PRO A 851 -26.29 27.24 -25.67
N THR A 852 -27.54 26.80 -25.59
CA THR A 852 -28.13 26.27 -24.34
C THR A 852 -27.79 24.81 -24.08
N GLU A 853 -27.22 24.13 -25.08
CA GLU A 853 -26.71 22.76 -25.03
C GLU A 853 -25.81 22.52 -26.25
N GLY A 854 -24.92 21.53 -26.18
CA GLY A 854 -24.11 21.11 -27.31
C GLY A 854 -22.70 20.67 -26.91
N ARG A 855 -21.82 20.59 -27.90
CA ARG A 855 -20.42 20.18 -27.75
C ARG A 855 -19.51 21.33 -28.17
N LEU A 856 -18.73 21.85 -27.22
CA LEU A 856 -17.71 22.87 -27.47
C LEU A 856 -16.35 22.21 -27.76
N GLN A 857 -15.55 22.86 -28.59
CA GLN A 857 -14.13 22.58 -28.76
C GLN A 857 -13.32 23.66 -28.01
N CYS A 858 -12.59 23.23 -27.00
CA CYS A 858 -11.88 24.10 -26.08
C CYS A 858 -10.37 23.99 -26.29
N THR A 859 -9.69 25.12 -26.46
CA THR A 859 -8.22 25.17 -26.50
C THR A 859 -7.68 26.10 -25.43
N THR A 860 -6.54 25.74 -24.85
CA THR A 860 -5.88 26.54 -23.80
C THR A 860 -4.49 26.99 -24.23
N GLN A 861 -4.06 28.16 -23.77
CA GLN A 861 -2.73 28.74 -24.03
C GLN A 861 -2.29 29.65 -22.90
N VAL A 862 -1.00 29.65 -22.53
CA VAL A 862 -0.45 30.68 -21.64
C VAL A 862 -0.26 31.98 -22.40
N VAL A 863 -0.81 33.07 -21.88
CA VAL A 863 -0.79 34.37 -22.57
C VAL A 863 0.00 35.45 -21.84
N ASP A 864 0.30 35.27 -20.56
CA ASP A 864 1.11 36.22 -19.80
C ASP A 864 1.78 35.57 -18.59
N ILE A 865 3.04 35.88 -18.35
CA ILE A 865 3.82 35.46 -17.20
C ILE A 865 4.59 36.70 -16.70
N GLN A 866 4.32 37.13 -15.47
CA GLN A 866 4.98 38.30 -14.89
C GLN A 866 5.61 37.97 -13.54
N ASP A 867 6.82 38.49 -13.35
CA ASP A 867 7.51 38.47 -12.07
C ASP A 867 6.96 39.57 -11.15
N LYS A 868 6.51 39.19 -9.95
CA LYS A 868 6.02 40.09 -8.89
C LYS A 868 6.95 40.14 -7.68
N GLY A 869 8.22 39.80 -7.86
CA GLY A 869 9.27 39.86 -6.85
C GLY A 869 9.21 38.72 -5.84
N LYS A 870 8.16 38.65 -5.00
CA LYS A 870 7.96 37.56 -4.01
C LYS A 870 7.04 36.44 -4.52
N GLY A 871 6.55 36.58 -5.74
CA GLY A 871 5.67 35.62 -6.41
C GLY A 871 5.62 35.93 -7.90
N LEU A 872 4.78 35.20 -8.60
CA LEU A 872 4.64 35.23 -10.05
C LEU A 872 3.14 35.31 -10.38
N THR A 873 2.77 36.00 -11.45
CA THR A 873 1.43 35.87 -12.06
C THR A 873 1.54 35.12 -13.37
N ALA A 874 0.68 34.13 -13.58
CA ALA A 874 0.52 33.43 -14.86
C ALA A 874 -0.93 33.53 -15.32
N ALA A 875 -1.15 33.99 -16.55
CA ALA A 875 -2.47 34.08 -17.17
C ALA A 875 -2.62 33.01 -18.26
N GLY A 876 -3.63 32.15 -18.10
CA GLY A 876 -4.07 31.19 -19.11
C GLY A 876 -5.29 31.71 -19.86
N ARG A 877 -5.31 31.55 -21.17
CA ARG A 877 -6.46 31.78 -22.05
C ARG A 877 -7.11 30.46 -22.39
N LEU A 878 -8.42 30.41 -22.28
CA LEU A 878 -9.31 29.37 -22.77
C LEU A 878 -10.14 29.96 -23.93
N THR A 879 -10.15 29.26 -25.06
CA THR A 879 -10.96 29.62 -26.24
C THR A 879 -12.02 28.56 -26.46
N LEU A 880 -13.30 28.97 -26.48
CA LEU A 880 -14.46 28.11 -26.73
C LEU A 880 -14.89 28.29 -28.19
N ALA A 881 -14.91 27.20 -28.96
CA ALA A 881 -15.47 27.16 -30.30
C ALA A 881 -16.63 26.16 -30.39
N ASP A 882 -17.56 26.36 -31.32
CA ASP A 882 -18.55 25.35 -31.68
C ASP A 882 -17.93 24.21 -32.52
N SER A 883 -18.75 23.23 -32.89
CA SER A 883 -18.33 22.09 -33.71
C SER A 883 -17.88 22.47 -35.13
N GLU A 884 -18.22 23.67 -35.62
CA GLU A 884 -17.81 24.20 -36.92
C GLU A 884 -16.49 25.02 -36.82
N GLY A 885 -15.99 25.22 -35.60
CA GLY A 885 -14.79 26.00 -35.33
C GLY A 885 -15.03 27.50 -35.15
N ASN A 886 -16.29 27.96 -35.08
CA ASN A 886 -16.58 29.36 -34.80
C ASN A 886 -16.31 29.66 -33.32
N VAL A 887 -15.42 30.61 -33.03
CA VAL A 887 -15.14 31.00 -31.65
C VAL A 887 -16.34 31.73 -31.05
N LEU A 888 -16.84 31.21 -29.93
CA LEU A 888 -17.99 31.73 -29.20
C LEU A 888 -17.56 32.68 -28.08
N ALA A 889 -16.55 32.28 -27.30
CA ALA A 889 -16.06 33.06 -26.17
C ALA A 889 -14.59 32.81 -25.87
N VAL A 890 -13.96 33.79 -25.23
CA VAL A 890 -12.60 33.70 -24.70
C VAL A 890 -12.64 34.01 -23.21
N SER A 891 -11.96 33.19 -22.41
CA SER A 891 -11.83 33.35 -20.96
C SER A 891 -10.36 33.42 -20.60
N GLU A 892 -9.93 34.45 -19.86
CA GLU A 892 -8.57 34.53 -19.35
C GLU A 892 -8.57 34.52 -17.82
N ALA A 893 -7.82 33.58 -17.24
CA ALA A 893 -7.69 33.41 -15.81
C ALA A 893 -6.24 33.71 -15.38
N THR A 894 -6.05 34.68 -14.49
CA THR A 894 -4.74 35.02 -13.93
C THR A 894 -4.58 34.41 -12.54
N SER A 895 -3.63 33.49 -12.41
CA SER A 895 -3.23 32.89 -11.13
C SER A 895 -2.03 33.64 -10.54
N PHE A 896 -2.04 33.87 -9.23
CA PHE A 896 -0.89 34.38 -8.47
C PHE A 896 -0.27 33.25 -7.66
N ILE A 897 1.01 32.97 -7.89
CA ILE A 897 1.73 31.88 -7.27
C ILE A 897 2.80 32.46 -6.37
N ARG A 898 2.61 32.30 -5.06
CA ARG A 898 3.53 32.79 -4.03
C ARG A 898 4.81 31.95 -4.02
N GLY A 899 5.96 32.60 -3.85
CA GLY A 899 7.26 31.93 -3.76
C GLY A 899 8.04 31.79 -5.08
N LEU A 900 7.38 31.93 -6.24
CA LEU A 900 8.01 31.80 -7.56
C LEU A 900 8.42 33.15 -8.21
N GLY A 901 8.71 34.18 -7.39
CA GLY A 901 9.16 35.49 -7.88
C GLY A 901 10.69 35.62 -8.00
N GLY A 902 11.15 36.72 -8.58
CA GLY A 902 12.57 37.06 -8.71
C GLY A 902 13.28 36.41 -9.91
N PHE A 903 12.57 35.63 -10.72
CA PHE A 903 13.13 34.97 -11.89
C PHE A 903 13.61 35.95 -12.97
N SER A 904 12.97 37.12 -13.10
CA SER A 904 13.36 38.17 -14.06
C SER A 904 14.72 38.79 -13.77
N LYS A 905 15.24 38.62 -12.54
CA LYS A 905 16.54 39.13 -12.10
C LYS A 905 17.66 38.10 -12.20
N LYS A 906 17.35 36.86 -12.61
CA LYS A 906 18.35 35.78 -12.74
C LYS A 906 19.24 36.01 -13.98
N PRO A 907 20.55 35.72 -13.90
CA PRO A 907 21.45 35.83 -15.05
C PRO A 907 20.96 35.01 -16.24
N GLY A 908 20.90 35.60 -17.43
CA GLY A 908 20.48 34.93 -18.66
C GLY A 908 18.98 35.00 -18.98
N PHE A 909 18.13 35.53 -18.08
CA PHE A 909 16.72 35.77 -18.40
C PHE A 909 16.58 36.83 -19.50
N LYS A 910 15.84 36.51 -20.56
CA LYS A 910 15.45 37.46 -21.61
C LYS A 910 13.93 37.59 -21.62
N PRO A 911 13.37 38.82 -21.56
CA PRO A 911 11.95 39.03 -21.76
C PRO A 911 11.53 38.47 -23.11
N VAL A 912 10.44 37.71 -23.13
CA VAL A 912 9.79 37.21 -24.34
C VAL A 912 8.43 37.87 -24.41
N GLU A 913 8.08 38.34 -25.60
CA GLU A 913 6.75 38.90 -25.84
C GLU A 913 5.73 37.76 -25.94
N GLY A 914 4.69 37.81 -25.12
CA GLY A 914 3.64 36.79 -25.09
C GLY A 914 2.54 37.03 -26.12
N PRO A 915 1.63 36.06 -26.29
CA PRO A 915 0.43 36.27 -27.09
C PRO A 915 -0.32 37.52 -26.64
N ALA A 916 -0.74 38.34 -27.60
CA ALA A 916 -1.43 39.61 -27.30
C ALA A 916 -2.68 39.36 -26.44
N ARG A 917 -2.80 40.10 -25.33
CA ARG A 917 -4.00 40.16 -24.48
C ARG A 917 -4.84 41.37 -24.84
N SER A 918 -6.16 41.28 -24.69
CA SER A 918 -7.04 42.41 -24.98
C SER A 918 -6.80 43.56 -23.99
N ALA A 919 -7.01 44.80 -24.45
CA ALA A 919 -6.91 45.98 -23.58
C ALA A 919 -7.93 45.91 -22.42
N ALA A 920 -9.09 45.29 -22.65
CA ALA A 920 -10.11 45.09 -21.62
C ALA A 920 -9.65 44.09 -20.54
N ALA A 921 -8.97 43.01 -20.91
CA ALA A 921 -8.47 41.99 -19.98
C ALA A 921 -7.39 42.52 -19.02
N THR A 922 -6.63 43.52 -19.45
CA THR A 922 -5.51 44.11 -18.68
C THR A 922 -5.82 45.48 -18.06
N ALA A 923 -7.04 46.01 -18.28
CA ALA A 923 -7.44 47.33 -17.79
C ALA A 923 -7.43 47.41 -16.24
N ALA A 924 -6.94 48.54 -15.73
CA ALA A 924 -6.84 48.83 -14.29
C ALA A 924 -8.15 49.29 -13.63
N ASN A 925 -9.22 49.50 -14.42
CA ASN A 925 -10.62 49.76 -14.00
C ASN A 925 -10.75 50.41 -12.61
N VAL A 926 -10.19 51.61 -12.49
CA VAL A 926 -10.10 52.33 -11.20
C VAL A 926 -11.47 52.88 -10.83
N ILE A 927 -11.97 52.48 -9.65
CA ILE A 927 -13.27 52.95 -9.16
C ILE A 927 -13.21 54.45 -8.84
N PRO A 928 -14.18 55.26 -9.32
CA PRO A 928 -14.25 56.67 -9.02
C PRO A 928 -14.39 56.95 -7.52
N LYS A 929 -13.71 57.99 -7.01
CA LYS A 929 -13.86 58.47 -5.63
C LYS A 929 -15.15 59.29 -5.43
N ARG A 930 -16.31 58.68 -5.73
CA ARG A 930 -17.66 59.23 -5.52
C ARG A 930 -18.64 58.10 -5.19
N ALA A 931 -19.82 58.44 -4.69
CA ALA A 931 -20.89 57.47 -4.48
C ALA A 931 -21.22 56.67 -5.76
N PRO A 932 -21.60 55.38 -5.64
CA PRO A 932 -22.06 54.57 -6.76
C PRO A 932 -23.34 55.13 -7.38
N ASP A 933 -23.51 54.92 -8.68
CA ASP A 933 -24.71 55.31 -9.41
C ASP A 933 -25.89 54.40 -9.05
N ALA A 934 -25.62 53.13 -8.77
CA ALA A 934 -26.59 52.19 -8.23
C ALA A 934 -25.90 51.07 -7.44
N VAL A 935 -26.69 50.37 -6.64
CA VAL A 935 -26.25 49.25 -5.79
C VAL A 935 -27.28 48.13 -5.89
N CYS A 936 -26.81 46.88 -5.98
CA CYS A 936 -27.66 45.69 -5.88
C CYS A 936 -27.06 44.72 -4.86
N SER A 937 -27.88 44.31 -3.89
CA SER A 937 -27.46 43.38 -2.84
C SER A 937 -28.24 42.07 -2.93
N GLN A 938 -27.54 40.95 -2.80
CA GLN A 938 -28.12 39.62 -2.74
C GLN A 938 -27.39 38.78 -1.70
N LYS A 939 -28.16 38.15 -0.81
CA LYS A 939 -27.64 37.19 0.17
C LYS A 939 -27.44 35.83 -0.48
N THR A 940 -26.26 35.25 -0.30
CA THR A 940 -25.96 33.87 -0.71
C THR A 940 -26.57 32.88 0.28
N THR A 941 -26.81 31.63 -0.13
CA THR A 941 -27.21 30.57 0.82
C THR A 941 -25.98 29.90 1.44
N GLU A 942 -26.15 29.17 2.53
CA GLU A 942 -25.07 28.38 3.14
C GLU A 942 -24.61 27.27 2.18
N GLU A 943 -25.53 26.72 1.39
CA GLU A 943 -25.28 25.68 0.39
C GLU A 943 -24.71 26.23 -0.92
N GLN A 944 -24.52 27.54 -1.06
CA GLN A 944 -24.20 28.16 -2.35
C GLN A 944 -22.92 27.60 -2.97
N ALA A 945 -21.90 27.33 -2.14
CA ALA A 945 -20.67 26.69 -2.61
C ALA A 945 -20.91 25.22 -3.02
N ALA A 946 -21.76 24.50 -2.29
CA ALA A 946 -22.13 23.11 -2.60
C ALA A 946 -22.95 22.99 -3.90
N VAL A 947 -23.74 24.00 -4.25
CA VAL A 947 -24.48 24.06 -5.53
C VAL A 947 -23.55 24.48 -6.66
N TYR A 948 -22.78 25.56 -6.50
CA TYR A 948 -21.92 26.08 -7.57
C TYR A 948 -20.88 25.06 -8.04
N ARG A 949 -20.25 24.32 -7.12
CA ARG A 949 -19.24 23.30 -7.45
C ARG A 949 -19.73 22.23 -8.41
N LEU A 950 -21.04 21.93 -8.41
CA LEU A 950 -21.65 20.96 -9.33
C LEU A 950 -21.58 21.42 -10.80
N SER A 951 -21.27 22.69 -11.05
CA SER A 951 -21.01 23.21 -12.39
C SER A 951 -19.61 22.83 -12.90
N GLY A 952 -18.70 22.32 -12.05
CA GLY A 952 -17.41 21.77 -12.50
C GLY A 952 -16.21 22.04 -11.57
N ASP A 953 -16.27 23.05 -10.70
CA ASP A 953 -15.17 23.36 -9.77
C ASP A 953 -15.31 22.53 -8.48
N TYR A 954 -14.77 21.31 -8.49
CA TYR A 954 -14.91 20.37 -7.37
C TYR A 954 -13.90 20.56 -6.23
N ASN A 955 -13.14 21.66 -6.22
CA ASN A 955 -12.07 21.88 -5.25
C ASN A 955 -12.57 21.78 -3.79
N PRO A 956 -11.96 20.91 -2.96
CA PRO A 956 -12.48 20.59 -1.63
C PRO A 956 -12.46 21.79 -0.66
N LEU A 957 -11.66 22.84 -0.92
CA LEU A 957 -11.63 24.04 -0.07
C LEU A 957 -12.96 24.82 -0.01
N HIS A 958 -13.91 24.46 -0.89
CA HIS A 958 -15.24 25.06 -0.95
C HIS A 958 -16.32 24.24 -0.23
N ILE A 959 -15.99 23.08 0.33
CA ILE A 959 -16.98 22.23 1.01
C ILE A 959 -16.43 21.47 2.22
N ASP A 960 -15.17 21.04 2.19
CA ASP A 960 -14.54 20.26 3.26
C ASP A 960 -13.83 21.21 4.25
N PRO A 961 -14.25 21.23 5.54
CA PRO A 961 -13.63 22.06 6.56
C PRO A 961 -12.14 21.80 6.77
N GLU A 962 -11.67 20.55 6.70
CA GLU A 962 -10.27 20.22 6.96
C GLU A 962 -9.39 20.69 5.79
N MET A 963 -9.85 20.46 4.55
CA MET A 963 -9.14 20.97 3.37
C MET A 963 -9.14 22.51 3.30
N SER A 964 -10.22 23.14 3.73
CA SER A 964 -10.30 24.61 3.85
C SER A 964 -9.29 25.15 4.85
N LYS A 965 -9.17 24.48 6.01
CA LYS A 965 -8.20 24.79 7.06
C LYS A 965 -6.76 24.60 6.59
N MET A 966 -6.48 23.54 5.84
CA MET A 966 -5.19 23.35 5.17
C MET A 966 -4.88 24.48 4.17
N GLY A 967 -5.92 25.04 3.51
CA GLY A 967 -5.82 26.23 2.67
C GLY A 967 -5.66 27.56 3.41
N GLY A 968 -5.62 27.54 4.74
CA GLY A 968 -5.50 28.74 5.57
C GLY A 968 -6.82 29.46 5.82
N PHE A 969 -7.96 28.84 5.50
CA PHE A 969 -9.29 29.38 5.77
C PHE A 969 -9.91 28.72 7.00
N LYS A 970 -10.61 29.49 7.83
CA LYS A 970 -11.23 28.94 9.05
C LYS A 970 -12.41 28.02 8.76
N THR A 971 -13.08 28.23 7.62
CA THR A 971 -14.26 27.51 7.14
C THR A 971 -14.21 27.43 5.62
N PRO A 972 -14.98 26.53 5.00
CA PRO A 972 -15.16 26.53 3.56
C PRO A 972 -15.59 27.90 3.03
N ILE A 973 -14.92 28.35 1.97
CA ILE A 973 -15.17 29.66 1.34
C ILE A 973 -16.00 29.48 0.07
N LEU A 974 -16.71 30.53 -0.34
CA LEU A 974 -17.38 30.57 -1.63
C LEU A 974 -16.36 30.73 -2.76
N HIS A 975 -16.62 30.10 -3.91
CA HIS A 975 -15.81 30.26 -5.10
C HIS A 975 -15.76 31.74 -5.53
N GLY A 976 -14.57 32.24 -5.88
CA GLY A 976 -14.43 33.58 -6.46
C GLY A 976 -15.27 33.74 -7.74
N LEU A 977 -15.29 32.69 -8.57
CA LEU A 977 -16.09 32.66 -9.80
C LEU A 977 -17.61 32.59 -9.57
N CYS A 978 -18.05 32.07 -8.42
CA CYS A 978 -19.45 32.18 -8.00
C CYS A 978 -19.78 33.66 -7.71
N THR A 979 -18.95 34.32 -6.90
CA THR A 979 -19.08 35.76 -6.59
C THR A 979 -19.03 36.62 -7.86
N PHE A 980 -18.19 36.24 -8.82
CA PHE A 980 -18.10 36.85 -10.15
C PHE A 980 -19.41 36.74 -10.94
N GLY A 981 -20.05 35.56 -10.97
CA GLY A 981 -21.33 35.35 -11.63
C GLY A 981 -22.46 36.15 -10.98
N TYR A 982 -22.51 36.21 -9.64
CA TYR A 982 -23.42 37.09 -8.91
C TYR A 982 -23.24 38.56 -9.33
N ALA A 983 -22.00 39.05 -9.34
CA ALA A 983 -21.68 40.41 -9.72
C ALA A 983 -22.10 40.71 -11.16
N ALA A 984 -21.81 39.80 -12.10
CA ALA A 984 -22.21 39.93 -13.50
C ALA A 984 -23.74 40.06 -13.64
N ARG A 985 -24.50 39.22 -12.95
CA ARG A 985 -25.98 39.30 -12.91
C ARG A 985 -26.46 40.63 -12.34
N HIS A 986 -25.87 41.10 -11.24
CA HIS A 986 -26.22 42.39 -10.64
C HIS A 986 -25.96 43.55 -11.61
N VAL A 987 -24.80 43.58 -12.27
CA VAL A 987 -24.45 44.64 -13.22
C VAL A 987 -25.37 44.61 -14.45
N VAL A 988 -25.65 43.43 -15.02
CA VAL A 988 -26.60 43.26 -16.13
C VAL A 988 -28.00 43.72 -15.72
N LYS A 989 -28.44 43.41 -14.50
CA LYS A 989 -29.74 43.86 -13.99
C LYS A 989 -29.81 45.39 -13.87
N LEU A 990 -28.77 46.02 -13.31
CA LEU A 990 -28.74 47.46 -13.07
C LEU A 990 -28.55 48.29 -14.35
N ALA A 991 -27.75 47.81 -15.31
CA ALA A 991 -27.35 48.58 -16.49
C ALA A 991 -28.03 48.14 -17.80
N ALA A 992 -28.43 46.87 -17.92
CA ALA A 992 -29.02 46.30 -19.13
C ALA A 992 -30.45 45.76 -18.92
N GLY A 993 -31.08 46.07 -17.78
CA GLY A 993 -32.45 45.63 -17.49
C GLY A 993 -32.61 44.11 -17.38
N GLY A 994 -31.54 43.38 -17.10
CA GLY A 994 -31.56 41.91 -17.02
C GLY A 994 -31.25 41.20 -18.34
N ASP A 995 -31.07 41.93 -19.45
CA ASP A 995 -30.72 41.35 -20.74
C ASP A 995 -29.25 40.92 -20.80
N ALA A 996 -29.01 39.63 -20.50
CA ALA A 996 -27.68 39.05 -20.46
C ALA A 996 -27.00 38.99 -21.85
N SER A 997 -27.76 39.01 -22.94
CA SER A 997 -27.22 38.96 -24.31
C SER A 997 -26.39 40.21 -24.67
N LYS A 998 -26.56 41.31 -23.94
CA LYS A 998 -25.80 42.55 -24.13
C LYS A 998 -24.42 42.52 -23.50
N LEU A 999 -24.12 41.58 -22.60
CA LEU A 999 -22.81 41.48 -21.96
C LEU A 999 -21.77 41.08 -23.01
N LYS A 1000 -20.88 42.02 -23.36
CA LYS A 1000 -19.80 41.78 -24.33
C LYS A 1000 -18.57 41.21 -23.63
N ASN A 1001 -18.11 41.86 -22.57
CA ASN A 1001 -17.01 41.35 -21.76
C ASN A 1001 -17.14 41.76 -20.30
N ILE A 1002 -16.47 41.02 -19.43
CA ILE A 1002 -16.40 41.29 -18.00
C ILE A 1002 -14.99 40.97 -17.49
N LYS A 1003 -14.46 41.85 -16.66
CA LYS A 1003 -13.16 41.72 -16.00
C LYS A 1003 -13.31 41.94 -14.51
N ALA A 1004 -12.64 41.14 -13.68
CA ALA A 1004 -12.65 41.31 -12.23
C ALA A 1004 -11.36 40.82 -11.55
N ARG A 1005 -10.99 41.43 -10.42
CA ARG A 1005 -9.96 40.94 -9.50
C ARG A 1005 -10.55 40.46 -8.19
N PHE A 1006 -10.24 39.22 -7.80
CA PHE A 1006 -10.60 38.65 -6.50
C PHE A 1006 -9.67 39.22 -5.43
N SER A 1007 -10.23 39.99 -4.52
CA SER A 1007 -9.49 40.81 -3.55
C SER A 1007 -9.60 40.28 -2.12
N SER A 1008 -10.64 39.51 -1.83
CA SER A 1008 -10.86 38.86 -0.54
C SER A 1008 -11.83 37.70 -0.68
N THR A 1009 -11.86 36.84 0.34
CA THR A 1009 -12.76 35.69 0.39
C THR A 1009 -14.19 36.11 0.73
N VAL A 1010 -15.14 35.28 0.32
CA VAL A 1010 -16.57 35.33 0.68
C VAL A 1010 -16.91 34.02 1.38
N LEU A 1011 -17.71 34.05 2.43
CA LEU A 1011 -18.25 32.85 3.07
C LEU A 1011 -19.67 32.59 2.55
N PRO A 1012 -20.06 31.33 2.29
CA PRO A 1012 -21.44 30.99 1.99
C PRO A 1012 -22.38 31.48 3.10
N GLY A 1013 -23.52 32.06 2.74
CA GLY A 1013 -24.46 32.71 3.66
C GLY A 1013 -24.28 34.22 3.81
N GLU A 1014 -23.17 34.79 3.32
CA GLU A 1014 -22.93 36.24 3.37
C GLU A 1014 -23.67 37.02 2.26
N THR A 1015 -23.83 38.32 2.48
CA THR A 1015 -24.49 39.25 1.57
C THR A 1015 -23.49 39.94 0.67
N LEU A 1016 -23.68 39.75 -0.63
CA LEU A 1016 -22.90 40.39 -1.69
C LEU A 1016 -23.60 41.68 -2.14
N GLU A 1017 -22.94 42.81 -1.92
CA GLU A 1017 -23.38 44.12 -2.41
C GLU A 1017 -22.51 44.54 -3.60
N THR A 1018 -23.11 44.62 -4.78
CA THR A 1018 -22.47 45.09 -6.01
C THR A 1018 -22.81 46.55 -6.25
N SER A 1019 -21.80 47.41 -6.13
CA SER A 1019 -21.87 48.83 -6.45
C SER A 1019 -21.41 49.07 -7.88
N VAL A 1020 -22.09 49.94 -8.62
CA VAL A 1020 -21.79 50.23 -10.03
C VAL A 1020 -21.62 51.71 -10.30
N TRP A 1021 -20.74 52.04 -11.25
CA TRP A 1021 -20.48 53.39 -11.73
C TRP A 1021 -20.41 53.41 -13.24
N ALA A 1022 -21.04 54.40 -13.88
CA ALA A 1022 -20.86 54.67 -15.29
C ALA A 1022 -19.42 55.13 -15.53
N ASP A 1023 -18.79 54.54 -16.55
CA ASP A 1023 -17.47 54.97 -16.98
C ASP A 1023 -17.57 56.29 -17.78
N LYS A 1024 -16.65 57.22 -17.53
CA LYS A 1024 -16.70 58.54 -18.16
C LYS A 1024 -16.20 58.53 -19.61
N SER A 1025 -15.41 57.53 -20.01
CA SER A 1025 -14.84 57.44 -21.35
C SER A 1025 -15.64 56.54 -22.30
N SER A 1026 -16.63 55.79 -21.79
CA SER A 1026 -17.51 54.95 -22.62
C SER A 1026 -18.90 54.77 -22.02
N THR A 1027 -19.93 55.07 -22.81
CA THR A 1027 -21.35 54.81 -22.48
C THR A 1027 -21.71 53.33 -22.46
N ASN A 1028 -20.81 52.46 -22.91
CA ASN A 1028 -21.01 51.01 -22.96
C ASN A 1028 -20.29 50.31 -21.81
N LYS A 1029 -19.58 51.05 -20.95
CA LYS A 1029 -18.74 50.49 -19.90
C LYS A 1029 -19.24 50.87 -18.52
N VAL A 1030 -19.33 49.87 -17.65
CA VAL A 1030 -19.75 50.02 -16.26
C VAL A 1030 -18.67 49.47 -15.35
N LEU A 1031 -18.13 50.32 -14.48
CA LEU A 1031 -17.19 49.91 -13.44
C LEU A 1031 -17.99 49.34 -12.26
N PHE A 1032 -17.46 48.31 -11.61
CA PHE A 1032 -18.14 47.74 -10.45
C PHE A 1032 -17.19 47.25 -9.37
N GLN A 1033 -17.73 47.13 -8.16
CA GLN A 1033 -17.03 46.58 -7.00
C GLN A 1033 -18.02 45.73 -6.20
N VAL A 1034 -17.53 44.66 -5.56
CA VAL A 1034 -18.36 43.83 -4.67
C VAL A 1034 -17.84 43.89 -3.25
N ARG A 1035 -18.73 44.24 -2.33
CA ARG A 1035 -18.49 44.29 -0.88
C ARG A 1035 -19.27 43.17 -0.20
N VAL A 1036 -18.63 42.51 0.76
CA VAL A 1036 -19.30 41.62 1.72
C VAL A 1036 -19.85 42.50 2.84
N VAL A 1037 -21.16 42.58 2.97
CA VAL A 1037 -21.83 43.54 3.86
C VAL A 1037 -21.48 43.29 5.32
N GLU A 1038 -21.50 42.02 5.75
CA GLU A 1038 -21.34 41.61 7.14
C GLU A 1038 -19.95 41.92 7.70
N ARG A 1039 -18.92 41.89 6.84
CA ARG A 1039 -17.51 42.10 7.23
C ARG A 1039 -16.93 43.43 6.75
N ASP A 1040 -17.68 44.17 5.94
CA ASP A 1040 -17.24 45.39 5.28
C ASP A 1040 -15.92 45.22 4.48
N VAL A 1041 -15.80 44.10 3.77
CA VAL A 1041 -14.59 43.75 2.99
C VAL A 1041 -14.91 43.74 1.50
N ILE A 1042 -14.01 44.30 0.70
CA ILE A 1042 -14.09 44.26 -0.77
C ILE A 1042 -13.65 42.88 -1.28
N ALA A 1043 -14.61 42.10 -1.78
CA ALA A 1043 -14.37 40.78 -2.37
C ALA A 1043 -13.94 40.87 -3.84
N ILE A 1044 -14.53 41.78 -4.63
CA ILE A 1044 -14.14 42.04 -6.02
C ILE A 1044 -13.76 43.50 -6.18
N SER A 1045 -12.59 43.77 -6.77
CA SER A 1045 -12.11 45.09 -7.14
C SER A 1045 -11.58 45.12 -8.58
N ASN A 1046 -11.17 46.31 -9.04
CA ASN A 1046 -10.57 46.49 -10.38
C ASN A 1046 -11.40 45.78 -11.47
N ALA A 1047 -12.69 46.08 -11.49
CA ALA A 1047 -13.67 45.32 -12.25
C ALA A 1047 -14.55 46.21 -13.11
N ALA A 1048 -14.90 45.71 -14.29
CA ALA A 1048 -15.76 46.39 -15.24
C ALA A 1048 -16.52 45.38 -16.11
N VAL A 1049 -17.67 45.79 -16.60
CA VAL A 1049 -18.43 45.13 -17.67
C VAL A 1049 -18.48 46.08 -18.86
N GLU A 1050 -18.22 45.58 -20.06
CA GLU A 1050 -18.54 46.28 -21.30
C GLU A 1050 -19.72 45.58 -21.97
N PHE A 1051 -20.62 46.40 -22.51
CA PHE A 1051 -21.81 45.96 -23.21
C PHE A 1051 -21.67 46.16 -24.73
N SER A 1052 -22.40 45.37 -25.51
CA SER A 1052 -22.42 45.44 -26.98
C SER A 1052 -23.07 46.73 -27.52
N SER A 1053 -23.82 47.44 -26.68
CA SER A 1053 -24.49 48.70 -26.98
C SER A 1053 -24.50 49.63 -25.75
N PRO A 1054 -24.78 50.94 -25.92
CA PRO A 1054 -24.90 51.87 -24.79
C PRO A 1054 -25.92 51.41 -23.75
N VAL A 1055 -25.57 51.59 -22.48
CA VAL A 1055 -26.38 51.19 -21.32
C VAL A 1055 -26.66 52.37 -20.40
N THR A 1056 -27.72 52.28 -19.59
CA THR A 1056 -28.07 53.29 -18.59
C THR A 1056 -28.22 52.61 -17.24
N ILE A 1057 -27.50 53.11 -16.24
CA ILE A 1057 -27.58 52.58 -14.87
C ILE A 1057 -28.89 53.03 -14.24
N THR A 1058 -29.65 52.07 -13.70
CA THR A 1058 -30.93 52.30 -13.02
C THR A 1058 -30.86 51.77 -11.59
N SER A 1059 -31.30 52.57 -10.61
CA SER A 1059 -31.37 52.17 -9.21
C SER A 1059 -32.59 51.29 -8.89
N ASN A 1060 -33.55 51.20 -9.82
CA ASN A 1060 -34.79 50.46 -9.65
C ASN A 1060 -35.25 49.88 -11.01
N PRO A 1061 -34.55 48.87 -11.55
CA PRO A 1061 -34.93 48.27 -12.81
C PRO A 1061 -36.30 47.62 -12.66
N LYS A 1062 -37.29 48.05 -13.46
CA LYS A 1062 -38.54 47.31 -13.61
C LYS A 1062 -38.16 45.97 -14.25
N LEU A 1063 -38.44 44.88 -13.51
CA LEU A 1063 -38.37 43.50 -14.02
C LEU A 1063 -39.32 43.31 -15.19
#